data_AF-X5RBV5-F1
#
_entry.id   AF-X5RBV5-F1
#
_cell.length_a   1.000
_cell.length_b   1.000
_cell.length_c   1.000
_cell.angle_alpha   90.00
_cell.angle_beta   90.00
_cell.angle_gamma   90.00
#
_symmetry.space_group_name_H-M   'P 1'
#
loop_
_entity.id
_entity.type
_entity.pdbx_description
1 polymer ?
#
loop_
_entity_poly.entity_id
_entity_poly.type
_entity_poly.pdbx_seq_one_letter_code
_entity_poly.pdbx_strand_id
1 'polypeptide(L)'
;MSSFFHYRWQKNGVGNALVLVTTLPFFSIQDLIRIVDEDRLGGRPYPDSLIIVVPSDAAATARTSVKRSIEAGTALRLANALVPVVIVSFDAQGRMKTGASSTLQGSIILAKEDFRSLRAAGIRHLAETREAVLVAPSGHHFIHPRRRHSAAFFRAANMLIQGEEIGFLSLVLLPHLHDSIKKVWVDSSSISVLVFAAYSLKSRLRRDFITPRVTSFSSYEGLEKLSIQDPDSELVVISATATGSLPKQVFEQTKLPPQRVVTLFSTAHQVPGTVVFDARGEIQGLDPLSMEVFEQERCPWCRNGSRTITFVGDQFLADAATVTPYMLVHTDAPPRLRDVMRKYRGKRAFALRRNPDGDLHRLFVDLDHTLLSDGGKSAIEIVVRRHAPASTSHVLALRGRESIALAERVADEIEGLGLRRPHVMHGTDLDKGKEDRRGVVVVAASVGSGQSFQDASRDLRDRFKSLPRTFLAGLRKYSAAEHQVTLLRDLEHNNQSPKHTMCFVDDMMLPHPNQFTAWSRELRFWNNALLPLRMIDPEDAAIAAIESRIATISADIGGDDLFLRTSSDDALKLRQGFAFWAGDYEKEDITQGDIFSTIAAILENCRKVPKPKQTSASLSQSPFHLNVLSSENFTRYNDGIIQAALLRASFPHELNFADVQTEKHSAKMANLIVKMLAQHGESQGEACLEFLLALATKRLALAEGDIRRIAAAPREGLPSLFSIALAYAVGEATEIPDDPLGPPA
;
A
#
# COMPACT_ATOMS: atom_id res chain seq x y z
N MET A 1 36.33 10.93 3.21
CA MET A 1 35.36 11.11 2.11
C MET A 1 36.15 11.08 0.81
N SER A 2 35.68 10.37 -0.21
CA SER A 2 36.35 10.25 -1.50
C SER A 2 36.32 11.59 -2.24
N SER A 3 37.39 11.94 -2.95
CA SER A 3 37.41 13.12 -3.84
C SER A 3 36.84 12.83 -5.24
N PHE A 4 36.46 11.57 -5.51
CA PHE A 4 35.95 11.12 -6.80
C PHE A 4 34.62 10.36 -6.68
N PHE A 5 33.71 10.66 -7.60
CA PHE A 5 32.61 9.77 -7.97
C PHE A 5 33.12 8.77 -9.01
N HIS A 6 32.83 7.48 -8.86
CA HIS A 6 33.35 6.46 -9.76
C HIS A 6 32.29 5.42 -10.13
N TYR A 7 32.39 4.87 -11.34
CA TYR A 7 31.48 3.86 -11.88
C TYR A 7 32.14 3.12 -13.05
N ARG A 8 31.58 1.98 -13.44
CA ARG A 8 32.00 1.23 -14.62
C ARG A 8 31.17 1.66 -15.84
N TRP A 9 31.83 1.84 -16.98
CA TRP A 9 31.21 2.21 -18.26
C TRP A 9 31.68 1.26 -19.36
N GLN A 10 30.75 0.66 -20.08
CA GLN A 10 31.07 -0.23 -21.19
C GLN A 10 31.10 0.54 -22.51
N LYS A 11 32.26 0.54 -23.17
CA LYS A 11 32.42 1.11 -24.50
C LYS A 11 32.28 0.02 -25.56
N ASN A 12 31.40 0.25 -26.53
CA ASN A 12 31.24 -0.64 -27.68
C ASN A 12 32.57 -0.85 -28.41
N GLY A 13 33.00 -2.12 -28.51
CA GLY A 13 34.22 -2.52 -29.20
C GLY A 13 35.55 -2.32 -28.43
N VAL A 14 35.55 -1.75 -27.22
CA VAL A 14 36.79 -1.48 -26.44
C VAL A 14 36.79 -2.16 -25.07
N GLY A 15 35.62 -2.48 -24.50
CA GLY A 15 35.51 -3.18 -23.21
C GLY A 15 35.04 -2.30 -22.06
N ASN A 16 35.25 -2.76 -20.84
CA ASN A 16 34.77 -2.17 -19.59
C ASN A 16 35.78 -1.16 -19.01
N ALA A 17 35.41 0.11 -18.93
CA ALA A 17 36.21 1.20 -18.38
C ALA A 17 35.82 1.51 -16.92
N LEU A 18 36.80 1.78 -16.06
CA LEU A 18 36.57 2.45 -14.77
C LEU A 18 36.66 3.96 -14.97
N VAL A 19 35.56 4.66 -14.70
CA VAL A 19 35.47 6.11 -14.82
C VAL A 19 35.54 6.72 -13.42
N LEU A 20 36.42 7.70 -13.22
CA LEU A 20 36.49 8.50 -12.01
C LEU A 20 36.31 9.96 -12.35
N VAL A 21 35.39 10.64 -11.68
CA VAL A 21 35.06 12.05 -11.91
C VAL A 21 35.32 12.82 -10.64
N THR A 22 36.10 13.89 -10.73
CA THR A 22 36.21 14.89 -9.67
C THR A 22 35.87 16.27 -10.22
N THR A 23 35.24 17.09 -9.39
CA THR A 23 34.96 18.51 -9.67
C THR A 23 35.72 19.44 -8.74
N LEU A 24 36.64 18.90 -7.93
CA LEU A 24 37.47 19.67 -7.02
C LEU A 24 38.66 20.32 -7.75
N PRO A 25 39.16 21.47 -7.25
CA PRO A 25 40.36 22.10 -7.78
C PRO A 25 41.65 21.32 -7.47
N PHE A 26 41.63 20.48 -6.44
CA PHE A 26 42.77 19.67 -6.01
C PHE A 26 42.60 18.23 -6.46
N PHE A 27 43.68 17.62 -6.93
CA PHE A 27 43.70 16.23 -7.38
C PHE A 27 44.43 15.34 -6.37
N SER A 28 43.71 14.39 -5.76
CA SER A 28 44.26 13.45 -4.78
C SER A 28 44.67 12.14 -5.44
N ILE A 29 45.98 11.92 -5.60
CA ILE A 29 46.49 10.64 -6.17
C ILE A 29 46.23 9.46 -5.22
N GLN A 30 46.22 9.69 -3.91
CA GLN A 30 45.98 8.65 -2.91
C GLN A 30 44.54 8.13 -2.98
N ASP A 31 43.56 9.02 -3.16
CA ASP A 31 42.17 8.61 -3.35
C ASP A 31 41.96 7.81 -4.64
N LEU A 32 42.61 8.22 -5.73
CA LEU A 32 42.58 7.47 -6.98
C LEU A 32 43.08 6.02 -6.78
N ILE A 33 44.23 5.85 -6.13
CA ILE A 33 44.81 4.53 -5.87
C ILE A 33 43.88 3.69 -5.01
N ARG A 34 43.35 4.27 -3.94
CA ARG A 34 42.41 3.58 -3.03
C ARG A 34 41.18 3.07 -3.78
N ILE A 35 40.58 3.88 -4.65
CA ILE A 35 39.39 3.47 -5.42
C ILE A 35 39.71 2.34 -6.39
N VAL A 36 40.86 2.41 -7.07
CA VAL A 36 41.30 1.35 -7.99
C VAL A 36 41.54 0.03 -7.24
N ASP A 37 42.12 0.09 -6.04
CA ASP A 37 42.34 -1.09 -5.20
C ASP A 37 41.02 -1.64 -4.61
N GLU A 38 40.11 -0.77 -4.14
CA GLU A 38 38.79 -1.15 -3.61
C GLU A 38 37.91 -1.83 -4.69
N ASP A 39 37.87 -1.28 -5.91
CA ASP A 39 37.10 -1.87 -7.03
C ASP A 39 37.61 -3.27 -7.41
N ARG A 40 38.91 -3.54 -7.23
CA ARG A 40 39.51 -4.88 -7.39
C ARG A 40 39.15 -5.81 -6.22
N LEU A 41 39.25 -5.33 -4.98
CA LEU A 41 38.97 -6.13 -3.78
C LEU A 41 37.50 -6.59 -3.70
N GLY A 42 36.59 -5.88 -4.38
CA GLY A 42 35.20 -6.29 -4.59
C GLY A 42 34.98 -7.50 -5.52
N GLY A 43 36.03 -8.23 -5.89
CA GLY A 43 35.95 -9.46 -6.72
C GLY A 43 35.78 -9.20 -8.22
N ARG A 44 35.98 -7.96 -8.68
CA ARG A 44 35.84 -7.59 -10.10
C ARG A 44 37.18 -7.69 -10.84
N PRO A 45 37.19 -8.07 -12.13
CA PRO A 45 38.41 -8.05 -12.94
C PRO A 45 38.92 -6.62 -13.12
N TYR A 46 40.21 -6.48 -13.43
CA TYR A 46 40.80 -5.19 -13.79
C TYR A 46 40.01 -4.52 -14.91
N PRO A 47 39.85 -3.18 -14.88
CA PRO A 47 39.23 -2.47 -16.00
C PRO A 47 40.09 -2.56 -17.25
N ASP A 48 39.43 -2.64 -18.40
CA ASP A 48 40.07 -2.58 -19.72
C ASP A 48 40.62 -1.19 -20.02
N SER A 49 40.11 -0.14 -19.35
CA SER A 49 40.67 1.22 -19.39
C SER A 49 40.31 2.05 -18.15
N LEU A 50 41.15 3.04 -17.83
CA LEU A 50 40.94 3.98 -16.73
C LEU A 50 40.72 5.40 -17.28
N ILE A 51 39.54 5.96 -17.03
CA ILE A 51 39.14 7.29 -17.52
C ILE A 51 38.99 8.22 -16.33
N ILE A 52 39.82 9.26 -16.27
CA ILE A 52 39.82 10.22 -15.16
C ILE A 52 39.34 11.57 -15.68
N VAL A 53 38.16 11.99 -15.24
CA VAL A 53 37.50 13.23 -15.64
C VAL A 53 37.77 14.30 -14.58
N VAL A 54 38.38 15.41 -15.00
CA VAL A 54 38.83 16.51 -14.14
C VAL A 54 38.43 17.87 -14.72
N PRO A 55 38.25 18.90 -13.89
CA PRO A 55 38.04 20.26 -14.38
C PRO A 55 39.30 20.78 -15.08
N SER A 56 39.14 21.70 -16.03
CA SER A 56 40.24 22.20 -16.86
C SER A 56 41.38 22.84 -16.07
N ASP A 57 41.10 23.42 -14.91
CA ASP A 57 42.09 24.04 -14.03
C ASP A 57 42.89 23.02 -13.18
N ALA A 58 42.37 21.81 -12.98
CA ALA A 58 43.09 20.71 -12.32
C ALA A 58 43.81 19.77 -13.31
N ALA A 59 43.54 19.88 -14.61
CA ALA A 59 43.98 18.92 -15.63
C ALA A 59 45.51 18.80 -15.78
N ALA A 60 46.26 19.88 -15.56
CA ALA A 60 47.72 19.84 -15.61
C ALA A 60 48.30 19.07 -14.40
N THR A 61 47.84 19.40 -13.20
CA THR A 61 48.23 18.74 -11.95
C THR A 61 47.89 17.26 -11.96
N ALA A 62 46.66 16.91 -12.40
CA ALA A 62 46.23 15.52 -12.52
C ALA A 62 47.12 14.72 -13.46
N ARG A 63 47.46 15.28 -14.64
CA ARG A 63 48.36 14.63 -15.61
C ARG A 63 49.74 14.34 -15.02
N THR A 64 50.35 15.33 -14.38
CA THR A 64 51.68 15.18 -13.77
C THR A 64 51.67 14.13 -12.65
N SER A 65 50.68 14.18 -11.75
CA SER A 65 50.56 13.26 -10.63
C SER A 65 50.31 11.82 -11.06
N VAL A 66 49.39 11.61 -12.01
CA VAL A 66 49.08 10.26 -12.53
C VAL A 66 50.26 9.70 -13.32
N LYS A 67 50.90 10.51 -14.18
CA LYS A 67 52.09 10.08 -14.94
C LYS A 67 53.23 9.63 -14.03
N ARG A 68 53.55 10.41 -13.00
CA ARG A 68 54.57 10.05 -11.99
C ARG A 68 54.22 8.75 -11.26
N SER A 69 52.95 8.55 -10.94
CA SER A 69 52.46 7.34 -10.26
C SER A 69 52.59 6.09 -11.15
N ILE A 70 52.31 6.23 -12.44
CA ILE A 70 52.51 5.17 -13.44
C ILE A 70 54.01 4.84 -13.57
N GLU A 71 54.87 5.84 -13.72
CA GLU A 71 56.33 5.68 -13.85
C GLU A 71 56.97 5.03 -12.61
N ALA A 72 56.43 5.30 -11.40
CA ALA A 72 56.93 4.72 -10.15
C ALA A 72 56.63 3.22 -9.98
N GLY A 73 55.79 2.61 -10.83
CA GLY A 73 55.54 1.16 -10.90
C GLY A 73 54.92 0.49 -9.66
N THR A 74 54.70 1.23 -8.58
CA THR A 74 54.34 0.71 -7.25
C THR A 74 53.00 1.24 -6.73
N ALA A 75 52.47 2.32 -7.32
CA ALA A 75 51.37 3.10 -6.76
C ALA A 75 50.01 2.86 -7.46
N LEU A 76 49.93 2.86 -8.80
CA LEU A 76 48.77 2.32 -9.53
C LEU A 76 49.08 0.88 -9.96
N ARG A 77 48.62 -0.10 -9.19
CA ARG A 77 48.80 -1.53 -9.48
C ARG A 77 47.93 -2.00 -10.64
N LEU A 78 47.94 -1.32 -11.78
CA LEU A 78 47.31 -1.79 -13.01
C LEU A 78 48.10 -3.01 -13.49
N ALA A 79 47.43 -4.16 -13.61
CA ALA A 79 48.08 -5.47 -13.78
C ALA A 79 49.02 -5.60 -14.99
N ASN A 80 48.95 -4.68 -15.97
CA ASN A 80 49.81 -4.66 -17.14
C ASN A 80 50.00 -3.21 -17.65
N ALA A 81 51.15 -2.93 -18.29
CA ALA A 81 51.42 -1.70 -19.03
C ALA A 81 50.47 -1.45 -20.24
N LEU A 82 49.48 -2.32 -20.43
CA LEU A 82 48.52 -2.33 -21.53
C LEU A 82 47.18 -1.66 -21.20
N VAL A 83 46.83 -1.46 -19.92
CA VAL A 83 45.56 -0.79 -19.56
C VAL A 83 45.65 0.69 -19.95
N PRO A 84 44.84 1.20 -20.89
CA PRO A 84 44.90 2.60 -21.27
C PRO A 84 44.43 3.51 -20.12
N VAL A 85 45.21 4.56 -19.84
CA VAL A 85 44.89 5.57 -18.83
C VAL A 85 44.75 6.92 -19.52
N VAL A 86 43.58 7.55 -19.39
CA VAL A 86 43.27 8.82 -20.06
C VAL A 86 42.73 9.87 -19.09
N ILE A 87 43.25 11.09 -19.19
CA ILE A 87 42.77 12.28 -18.49
C ILE A 87 41.87 13.07 -19.44
N VAL A 88 40.59 13.17 -19.08
CA VAL A 88 39.59 13.98 -19.78
C VAL A 88 39.37 15.27 -19.00
N SER A 89 39.51 16.41 -19.67
CA SER A 89 39.25 17.71 -19.04
C SER A 89 37.88 18.25 -19.46
N PHE A 90 37.21 19.01 -18.59
CA PHE A 90 36.00 19.76 -18.93
C PHE A 90 36.10 21.25 -18.62
N ASP A 91 35.41 22.09 -19.41
CA ASP A 91 35.39 23.55 -19.26
C ASP A 91 34.16 24.08 -18.50
N ALA A 92 34.03 25.41 -18.39
CA ALA A 92 32.92 26.09 -17.71
C ALA A 92 31.54 25.87 -18.36
N GLN A 93 31.49 25.32 -19.58
CA GLN A 93 30.27 24.92 -20.28
C GLN A 93 30.04 23.39 -20.18
N GLY A 94 30.86 22.69 -19.39
CA GLY A 94 30.81 21.25 -19.25
C GLY A 94 31.25 20.51 -20.51
N ARG A 95 31.97 21.12 -21.45
CA ARG A 95 32.43 20.43 -22.66
C ARG A 95 33.66 19.60 -22.33
N MET A 96 33.55 18.29 -22.52
CA MET A 96 34.64 17.34 -22.28
C MET A 96 35.55 17.26 -23.51
N LYS A 97 36.87 17.25 -23.27
CA LYS A 97 37.89 17.14 -24.31
C LYS A 97 39.10 16.33 -23.86
N THR A 98 39.69 15.63 -24.83
CA THR A 98 41.01 15.00 -24.75
C THR A 98 41.99 15.79 -25.63
N GLY A 99 43.18 16.10 -25.11
CA GLY A 99 44.27 16.74 -25.87
C GLY A 99 45.34 15.74 -26.30
N ALA A 100 46.36 16.20 -27.03
CA ALA A 100 47.47 15.36 -27.51
C ALA A 100 48.24 14.62 -26.39
N SER A 101 48.20 15.15 -25.15
CA SER A 101 48.83 14.55 -23.95
C SER A 101 47.80 14.04 -22.93
N SER A 102 46.57 13.75 -23.36
CA SER A 102 45.52 13.21 -22.47
C SER A 102 45.71 11.74 -22.17
N THR A 103 46.22 10.96 -23.11
CA THR A 103 46.49 9.52 -22.91
C THR A 103 47.88 9.37 -22.28
N LEU A 104 47.92 8.83 -21.07
CA LEU A 104 49.14 8.69 -20.26
C LEU A 104 49.76 7.29 -20.37
N GLN A 105 48.95 6.29 -20.69
CA GLN A 105 49.35 4.91 -20.91
C GLN A 105 48.38 4.27 -21.92
N GLY A 106 48.87 3.33 -22.74
CA GLY A 106 48.07 2.63 -23.74
C GLY A 106 47.51 3.53 -24.85
N SER A 107 46.48 3.04 -25.55
CA SER A 107 45.78 3.78 -26.60
C SER A 107 44.27 3.69 -26.38
N ILE A 108 43.63 4.86 -26.27
CA ILE A 108 42.17 5.00 -26.23
C ILE A 108 41.79 6.31 -26.91
N ILE A 109 40.77 6.25 -27.76
CA ILE A 109 40.21 7.43 -28.43
C ILE A 109 38.80 7.63 -27.89
N LEU A 110 38.47 8.83 -27.44
CA LEU A 110 37.14 9.20 -26.96
C LEU A 110 36.53 10.26 -27.89
N ALA A 111 35.40 9.92 -28.48
CA ALA A 111 34.60 10.79 -29.32
C ALA A 111 33.51 11.51 -28.53
N LYS A 112 32.82 12.46 -29.17
CA LYS A 112 31.71 13.20 -28.54
C LYS A 112 30.58 12.29 -28.05
N GLU A 113 30.29 11.21 -28.79
CA GLU A 113 29.25 10.25 -28.42
C GLU A 113 29.65 9.41 -27.21
N ASP A 114 30.94 9.09 -27.07
CA ASP A 114 31.46 8.40 -25.87
C ASP A 114 31.21 9.23 -24.61
N PHE A 115 31.40 10.55 -24.66
CA PHE A 115 31.12 11.42 -23.51
C PHE A 115 29.63 11.48 -23.14
N ARG A 116 28.72 11.34 -24.11
CA ARG A 116 27.27 11.25 -23.84
C ARG A 116 26.93 9.92 -23.16
N SER A 117 27.41 8.82 -23.72
CA SER A 117 27.21 7.48 -23.16
C SER A 117 27.79 7.34 -21.76
N LEU A 118 29.00 7.89 -21.53
CA LEU A 118 29.67 7.91 -20.23
C LEU A 118 28.82 8.64 -19.18
N ARG A 119 28.29 9.83 -19.50
CA ARG A 119 27.39 10.54 -18.58
C ARG A 119 26.14 9.74 -18.28
N ALA A 120 25.49 9.18 -19.30
CA ALA A 120 24.29 8.38 -19.11
C ALA A 120 24.55 7.17 -18.20
N ALA A 121 25.69 6.49 -18.36
CA ALA A 121 26.08 5.38 -17.49
C ALA A 121 26.33 5.81 -16.04
N GLY A 122 26.98 6.96 -15.82
CA GLY A 122 27.19 7.49 -14.47
C GLY A 122 25.89 7.91 -13.79
N ILE A 123 24.95 8.50 -14.54
CA ILE A 123 23.63 8.86 -14.01
C ILE A 123 22.83 7.60 -13.65
N ARG A 124 22.84 6.58 -14.50
CA ARG A 124 22.22 5.27 -14.22
C ARG A 124 22.80 4.63 -12.96
N HIS A 125 24.12 4.51 -12.90
CA HIS A 125 24.79 3.95 -11.73
C HIS A 125 24.40 4.68 -10.43
N LEU A 126 24.30 6.02 -10.49
CA LEU A 126 23.88 6.82 -9.36
C LEU A 126 22.40 6.61 -9.02
N ALA A 127 21.51 6.51 -10.02
CA ALA A 127 20.08 6.26 -9.82
C ALA A 127 19.82 4.89 -9.17
N GLU A 128 20.53 3.85 -9.61
CA GLU A 128 20.47 2.50 -9.04
C GLU A 128 21.00 2.50 -7.59
N THR A 129 22.21 3.01 -7.38
CA THR A 129 22.90 2.96 -6.06
C THR A 129 22.20 3.81 -5.01
N ARG A 130 21.47 4.85 -5.41
CA ARG A 130 20.73 5.76 -4.52
C ARG A 130 19.24 5.49 -4.47
N GLU A 131 18.76 4.41 -5.10
CA GLU A 131 17.34 4.06 -5.14
C GLU A 131 16.48 5.28 -5.54
N ALA A 132 16.82 5.90 -6.67
CA ALA A 132 16.15 7.11 -7.14
C ALA A 132 14.69 6.84 -7.55
N VAL A 133 14.36 5.58 -7.88
CA VAL A 133 12.98 5.13 -8.01
C VAL A 133 12.50 4.62 -6.67
N LEU A 134 11.61 5.38 -6.03
CA LEU A 134 10.96 4.95 -4.80
C LEU A 134 9.76 4.06 -5.15
N VAL A 135 9.78 2.84 -4.63
CA VAL A 135 8.67 1.89 -4.73
C VAL A 135 8.00 1.79 -3.37
N ALA A 136 6.68 1.86 -3.35
CA ALA A 136 5.91 1.73 -2.14
C ALA A 136 6.07 0.29 -1.60
N PRO A 137 6.26 0.12 -0.29
CA PRO A 137 6.24 -1.19 0.33
C PRO A 137 4.95 -1.93 -0.01
N SER A 138 5.02 -3.27 -0.07
CA SER A 138 3.83 -4.09 -0.35
C SER A 138 2.69 -3.77 0.62
N GLY A 139 1.49 -3.59 0.06
CA GLY A 139 0.31 -3.11 0.79
C GLY A 139 0.20 -1.59 0.94
N HIS A 140 1.13 -0.80 0.38
CA HIS A 140 1.10 0.66 0.39
C HIS A 140 1.14 1.26 -1.02
N HIS A 141 0.78 2.53 -1.10
CA HIS A 141 1.02 3.37 -2.26
C HIS A 141 1.15 4.83 -1.79
N PHE A 142 1.75 5.68 -2.61
CA PHE A 142 2.02 7.07 -2.29
C PHE A 142 0.84 7.97 -2.63
N ILE A 143 0.64 9.01 -1.82
CA ILE A 143 -0.14 10.20 -2.19
C ILE A 143 0.81 11.32 -2.58
N HIS A 144 0.67 11.80 -3.80
CA HIS A 144 1.30 12.98 -4.36
C HIS A 144 0.55 14.26 -3.97
N PRO A 145 1.21 15.43 -4.01
CA PRO A 145 0.54 16.73 -4.00
C PRO A 145 -0.62 16.76 -5.02
N ARG A 146 -1.78 17.32 -4.63
CA ARG A 146 -3.09 17.21 -5.32
C ARG A 146 -3.86 15.89 -5.19
N ARG A 147 -3.56 15.07 -4.16
CA ARG A 147 -4.32 13.84 -3.82
C ARG A 147 -4.35 12.80 -4.95
N ARG A 148 -3.26 12.71 -5.71
CA ARG A 148 -3.10 11.65 -6.72
C ARG A 148 -2.24 10.52 -6.17
N HIS A 149 -2.46 9.31 -6.65
CA HIS A 149 -1.97 8.07 -6.05
C HIS A 149 -1.06 7.31 -7.02
N SER A 150 0.10 6.81 -6.58
CA SER A 150 0.94 5.87 -7.37
C SER A 150 1.67 4.88 -6.46
N ALA A 151 2.04 3.70 -6.95
CA ALA A 151 2.84 2.75 -6.17
C ALA A 151 4.34 2.98 -6.30
N ALA A 152 4.80 3.74 -7.28
CA ALA A 152 6.19 4.13 -7.41
C ALA A 152 6.32 5.54 -8.01
N PHE A 153 7.44 6.20 -7.77
CA PHE A 153 7.80 7.46 -8.44
C PHE A 153 9.31 7.74 -8.38
N PHE A 154 9.78 8.61 -9.26
CA PHE A 154 11.18 9.02 -9.32
C PHE A 154 11.45 10.22 -8.40
N ARG A 155 12.42 10.12 -7.50
CA ARG A 155 12.83 11.19 -6.58
C ARG A 155 14.29 11.59 -6.80
N ALA A 156 14.48 12.69 -7.53
CA ALA A 156 15.80 13.25 -7.84
C ALA A 156 16.65 13.56 -6.59
N ALA A 157 16.01 13.94 -5.48
CA ALA A 157 16.69 14.29 -4.24
C ALA A 157 17.55 13.15 -3.65
N ASN A 158 17.19 11.88 -3.88
CA ASN A 158 17.97 10.74 -3.40
C ASN A 158 19.38 10.70 -4.03
N MET A 159 19.56 11.30 -5.21
CA MET A 159 20.84 11.37 -5.92
C MET A 159 21.69 12.59 -5.52
N LEU A 160 21.19 13.44 -4.61
CA LEU A 160 21.81 14.71 -4.20
C LEU A 160 22.29 14.65 -2.75
N ILE A 161 22.98 13.57 -2.38
CA ILE A 161 23.44 13.31 -1.00
C ILE A 161 24.93 13.62 -0.84
N GLN A 162 25.81 12.99 -1.64
CA GLN A 162 27.27 13.16 -1.48
C GLN A 162 27.82 14.25 -2.40
N GLY A 163 28.87 14.94 -1.96
CA GLY A 163 29.45 16.08 -2.68
C GLY A 163 30.01 15.71 -4.06
N GLU A 164 30.65 14.55 -4.18
CA GLU A 164 31.20 14.03 -5.44
C GLU A 164 30.13 13.65 -6.46
N GLU A 165 28.98 13.14 -5.99
CA GLU A 165 27.82 12.79 -6.82
C GLU A 165 27.12 14.06 -7.33
N ILE A 166 26.89 15.03 -6.45
CA ILE A 166 26.37 16.36 -6.79
C ILE A 166 27.34 17.04 -7.77
N GLY A 167 28.65 16.89 -7.57
CA GLY A 167 29.68 17.38 -8.48
C GLY A 167 29.56 16.77 -9.88
N PHE A 168 29.43 15.44 -9.98
CA PHE A 168 29.21 14.78 -11.25
C PHE A 168 27.92 15.27 -11.95
N LEU A 169 26.80 15.33 -11.24
CA LEU A 169 25.54 15.85 -11.80
C LEU A 169 25.65 17.34 -12.20
N SER A 170 26.46 18.12 -11.48
CA SER A 170 26.74 19.51 -11.83
C SER A 170 27.43 19.61 -13.20
N LEU A 171 28.42 18.76 -13.47
CA LEU A 171 29.06 18.65 -14.79
C LEU A 171 28.05 18.30 -15.89
N VAL A 172 27.09 17.41 -15.59
CA VAL A 172 26.02 17.04 -16.52
C VAL A 172 25.09 18.24 -16.81
N LEU A 173 24.80 19.07 -15.80
CA LEU A 173 23.89 20.22 -15.91
C LEU A 173 24.51 21.44 -16.62
N LEU A 174 25.82 21.65 -16.50
CA LEU A 174 26.54 22.82 -17.04
C LEU A 174 26.19 23.21 -18.50
N PRO A 175 26.04 22.28 -19.47
CA PRO A 175 25.70 22.62 -20.86
C PRO A 175 24.37 23.35 -21.03
N HIS A 176 23.48 23.26 -20.04
CA HIS A 176 22.14 23.86 -20.07
C HIS A 176 22.08 25.22 -19.35
N LEU A 177 23.12 25.58 -18.60
CA LEU A 177 23.22 26.83 -17.85
C LEU A 177 23.88 27.91 -18.71
N HIS A 178 23.16 28.44 -19.70
CA HIS A 178 23.65 29.50 -20.57
C HIS A 178 24.01 30.79 -19.82
N ASP A 179 24.99 31.54 -20.35
CA ASP A 179 25.48 32.77 -19.69
C ASP A 179 24.47 33.91 -19.66
N SER A 180 23.45 33.88 -20.54
CA SER A 180 22.38 34.88 -20.56
C SER A 180 21.41 34.75 -19.38
N ILE A 181 21.46 33.62 -18.65
CA ILE A 181 20.51 33.33 -17.58
C ILE A 181 20.82 34.21 -16.38
N LYS A 182 19.81 34.93 -15.88
CA LYS A 182 19.85 35.75 -14.67
C LYS A 182 18.99 35.18 -13.55
N LYS A 183 18.05 34.30 -13.88
CA LYS A 183 17.18 33.64 -12.90
C LYS A 183 16.82 32.21 -13.31
N VAL A 184 16.81 31.32 -12.33
CA VAL A 184 16.41 29.91 -12.47
C VAL A 184 15.26 29.59 -11.54
N TRP A 185 14.23 29.01 -12.12
CA TRP A 185 13.10 28.45 -11.41
C TRP A 185 13.30 26.95 -11.23
N VAL A 186 13.19 26.46 -10.00
CA VAL A 186 13.22 25.02 -9.70
C VAL A 186 11.85 24.56 -9.23
N ASP A 187 11.42 23.37 -9.64
CA ASP A 187 10.15 22.81 -9.21
C ASP A 187 10.16 22.37 -7.74
N SER A 188 11.29 21.89 -7.24
CA SER A 188 11.51 21.55 -5.84
C SER A 188 12.75 22.24 -5.30
N SER A 189 12.67 22.72 -4.04
CA SER A 189 13.83 23.27 -3.33
C SER A 189 14.96 22.25 -3.17
N SER A 190 14.65 20.95 -3.20
CA SER A 190 15.64 19.86 -3.08
C SER A 190 16.70 19.87 -4.18
N ILE A 191 16.35 20.30 -5.41
CA ILE A 191 17.30 20.35 -6.53
C ILE A 191 18.08 21.67 -6.63
N SER A 192 17.80 22.64 -5.74
CA SER A 192 18.55 23.91 -5.73
C SER A 192 20.03 23.71 -5.44
N VAL A 193 20.39 22.72 -4.61
CA VAL A 193 21.78 22.35 -4.30
C VAL A 193 22.58 22.00 -5.56
N LEU A 194 21.95 21.31 -6.52
CA LEU A 194 22.58 20.95 -7.79
C LEU A 194 22.84 22.20 -8.65
N VAL A 195 21.87 23.12 -8.71
CA VAL A 195 22.01 24.37 -9.46
C VAL A 195 23.12 25.24 -8.86
N PHE A 196 23.15 25.38 -7.53
CA PHE A 196 24.20 26.13 -6.85
C PHE A 196 25.58 25.49 -7.03
N ALA A 197 25.70 24.16 -6.93
CA ALA A 197 26.95 23.46 -7.16
C ALA A 197 27.47 23.64 -8.60
N ALA A 198 26.58 23.60 -9.59
CA ALA A 198 26.93 23.88 -10.98
C ALA A 198 27.38 25.34 -11.18
N TYR A 199 26.75 26.30 -10.51
CA TYR A 199 27.21 27.70 -10.52
C TYR A 199 28.54 27.91 -9.83
N SER A 200 28.78 27.30 -8.67
CA SER A 200 30.08 27.36 -7.99
C SER A 200 31.18 26.78 -8.88
N LEU A 201 30.91 25.65 -9.56
CA LEU A 201 31.84 25.05 -10.52
C LEU A 201 32.09 25.98 -11.72
N LYS A 202 31.04 26.58 -12.27
CA LYS A 202 31.14 27.50 -13.41
C LYS A 202 31.89 28.78 -13.07
N SER A 203 31.60 29.41 -11.93
CA SER A 203 32.28 30.61 -11.44
C SER A 203 33.77 30.38 -11.22
N ARG A 204 34.16 29.20 -10.71
CA ARG A 204 35.57 28.82 -10.55
C ARG A 204 36.29 28.73 -11.90
N LEU A 205 35.65 28.12 -12.90
CA LEU A 205 36.23 27.93 -14.23
C LEU A 205 36.13 29.18 -15.12
N ARG A 206 35.30 30.15 -14.75
CA ARG A 206 35.05 31.38 -15.48
C ARG A 206 34.86 32.58 -14.53
N ARG A 207 35.89 33.42 -14.44
CA ARG A 207 35.98 34.53 -13.46
C ARG A 207 34.95 35.65 -13.65
N ASP A 208 34.43 35.86 -14.86
CA ASP A 208 33.42 36.87 -15.20
C ASP A 208 31.97 36.36 -15.07
N PHE A 209 31.76 35.14 -14.58
CA PHE A 209 30.42 34.58 -14.43
C PHE A 209 29.68 35.20 -13.23
N ILE A 210 28.50 35.73 -13.50
CA ILE A 210 27.59 36.28 -12.47
C ILE A 210 26.57 35.20 -12.11
N THR A 211 26.51 34.83 -10.83
CA THR A 211 25.59 33.79 -10.33
C THR A 211 24.13 34.23 -10.45
N PRO A 212 23.29 33.48 -11.19
CA PRO A 212 21.86 33.75 -11.31
C PRO A 212 21.10 33.56 -9.99
N ARG A 213 19.94 34.23 -9.85
CA ARG A 213 19.02 33.99 -8.73
C ARG A 213 18.34 32.64 -8.90
N VAL A 214 18.19 31.85 -7.83
CA VAL A 214 17.45 30.59 -7.84
C VAL A 214 16.19 30.74 -7.00
N THR A 215 15.05 30.27 -7.50
CA THR A 215 13.76 30.38 -6.81
C THR A 215 12.93 29.11 -7.02
N SER A 216 12.36 28.56 -5.96
CA SER A 216 11.43 27.43 -6.07
C SER A 216 10.03 27.92 -6.45
N PHE A 217 9.36 27.21 -7.37
CA PHE A 217 7.93 27.40 -7.64
C PHE A 217 7.06 26.26 -7.05
N SER A 218 7.61 25.38 -6.21
CA SER A 218 6.86 24.33 -5.50
C SER A 218 5.96 23.47 -6.42
N SER A 219 6.51 23.08 -7.57
CA SER A 219 5.92 22.16 -8.53
C SER A 219 4.49 22.56 -8.91
N TYR A 220 3.55 21.62 -8.90
CA TYR A 220 2.16 21.87 -9.29
C TYR A 220 1.42 22.89 -8.40
N GLU A 221 1.81 23.09 -7.14
CA GLU A 221 1.11 24.01 -6.23
C GLU A 221 1.46 25.47 -6.47
N GLY A 222 2.66 25.76 -7.00
CA GLY A 222 3.08 27.12 -7.31
C GLY A 222 3.25 27.40 -8.80
N LEU A 223 2.65 26.59 -9.69
CA LEU A 223 2.56 26.92 -11.13
C LEU A 223 1.95 28.30 -11.38
N GLU A 224 0.97 28.73 -10.57
CA GLU A 224 0.38 30.07 -10.65
C GLU A 224 1.37 31.17 -10.24
N LYS A 225 2.34 30.85 -9.38
CA LYS A 225 3.40 31.76 -8.92
C LYS A 225 4.57 31.82 -9.90
N LEU A 226 4.66 30.90 -10.86
CA LEU A 226 5.68 30.86 -11.89
C LEU A 226 5.41 31.96 -12.92
N SER A 227 6.02 33.12 -12.72
CA SER A 227 5.89 34.29 -13.57
C SER A 227 7.23 34.64 -14.22
N ILE A 228 7.34 34.39 -15.52
CA ILE A 228 8.50 34.76 -16.33
C ILE A 228 8.41 36.24 -16.69
N GLN A 229 9.44 37.00 -16.33
CA GLN A 229 9.60 38.42 -16.65
C GLN A 229 10.40 38.61 -17.93
N ASP A 230 11.45 37.79 -18.14
CA ASP A 230 12.33 37.85 -19.30
C ASP A 230 12.63 36.44 -19.85
N PRO A 231 11.94 36.01 -20.92
CA PRO A 231 12.13 34.70 -21.54
C PRO A 231 13.57 34.39 -22.02
N ASP A 232 14.38 35.42 -22.28
CA ASP A 232 15.75 35.25 -22.79
C ASP A 232 16.79 35.09 -21.67
N SER A 233 16.43 35.48 -20.44
CA SER A 233 17.30 35.39 -19.26
C SER A 233 16.76 34.50 -18.13
N GLU A 234 15.65 33.81 -18.34
CA GLU A 234 15.08 32.88 -17.37
C GLU A 234 15.12 31.42 -17.84
N LEU A 235 15.32 30.50 -16.90
CA LEU A 235 15.37 29.05 -17.14
C LEU A 235 14.51 28.35 -16.08
N VAL A 236 13.74 27.34 -16.51
CA VAL A 236 13.03 26.44 -15.60
C VAL A 236 13.74 25.08 -15.57
N VAL A 237 14.04 24.59 -14.38
CA VAL A 237 14.61 23.27 -14.12
C VAL A 237 13.60 22.45 -13.34
N ILE A 238 13.22 21.31 -13.90
CA ILE A 238 12.25 20.36 -13.33
C ILE A 238 13.00 19.12 -12.88
N SER A 239 12.78 18.71 -11.62
CA SER A 239 13.45 17.59 -10.98
C SER A 239 13.18 16.27 -11.71
N ALA A 240 11.94 15.81 -11.73
CA ALA A 240 11.57 14.57 -12.41
C ALA A 240 10.13 14.61 -12.94
N THR A 241 9.84 13.83 -13.98
CA THR A 241 8.47 13.66 -14.48
C THR A 241 8.20 12.24 -14.99
N ALA A 242 7.10 11.65 -14.51
CA ALA A 242 6.66 10.32 -14.91
C ALA A 242 5.82 10.33 -16.20
N THR A 243 4.89 11.27 -16.31
CA THR A 243 3.90 11.37 -17.41
C THR A 243 4.20 12.50 -18.39
N GLY A 244 5.15 13.39 -18.06
CA GLY A 244 5.46 14.60 -18.83
C GLY A 244 4.46 15.75 -18.61
N SER A 245 3.52 15.65 -17.66
CA SER A 245 2.49 16.66 -17.44
C SER A 245 3.03 17.98 -16.89
N LEU A 246 3.97 17.96 -15.94
CA LEU A 246 4.53 19.19 -15.36
C LEU A 246 5.29 20.03 -16.38
N PRO A 247 6.22 19.48 -17.18
CA PRO A 247 6.84 20.25 -18.26
C PRO A 247 5.82 20.84 -19.23
N LYS A 248 4.80 20.07 -19.68
CA LYS A 248 3.73 20.57 -20.56
C LYS A 248 3.02 21.79 -19.97
N GLN A 249 2.61 21.73 -18.70
CA GLN A 249 1.96 22.85 -18.02
C GLN A 249 2.90 24.06 -17.86
N VAL A 250 4.19 23.83 -17.57
CA VAL A 250 5.20 24.90 -17.53
C VAL A 250 5.31 25.58 -18.90
N PHE A 251 5.35 24.83 -20.01
CA PHE A 251 5.37 25.41 -21.35
C PHE A 251 4.14 26.26 -21.65
N GLU A 252 2.95 25.73 -21.34
CA GLU A 252 1.68 26.42 -21.58
C GLU A 252 1.60 27.74 -20.77
N GLN A 253 2.04 27.70 -19.52
CA GLN A 253 1.99 28.86 -18.61
C GLN A 253 3.05 29.92 -18.95
N THR A 254 4.27 29.49 -19.25
CA THR A 254 5.43 30.41 -19.35
C THR A 254 5.77 30.82 -20.77
N LYS A 255 5.35 30.04 -21.77
CA LYS A 255 5.72 30.21 -23.19
C LYS A 255 7.22 30.31 -23.44
N LEU A 256 8.04 29.77 -22.54
CA LEU A 256 9.49 29.70 -22.71
C LEU A 256 9.86 28.83 -23.91
N PRO A 257 10.96 29.14 -24.62
CA PRO A 257 11.43 28.30 -25.70
C PRO A 257 11.93 26.94 -25.17
N PRO A 258 11.92 25.86 -25.99
CA PRO A 258 12.21 24.50 -25.54
C PRO A 258 13.53 24.31 -24.79
N GLN A 259 14.56 25.09 -25.13
CA GLN A 259 15.88 25.02 -24.52
C GLN A 259 15.92 25.63 -23.11
N ARG A 260 14.87 26.38 -22.71
CA ARG A 260 14.73 27.04 -21.40
C ARG A 260 13.84 26.28 -20.42
N VAL A 261 13.39 25.09 -20.79
CA VAL A 261 12.73 24.16 -19.87
C VAL A 261 13.53 22.87 -19.87
N VAL A 262 14.23 22.63 -18.76
CA VAL A 262 15.14 21.50 -18.59
C VAL A 262 14.55 20.56 -17.55
N THR A 263 14.26 19.33 -17.96
CA THR A 263 13.83 18.26 -17.05
C THR A 263 15.02 17.36 -16.78
N LEU A 264 15.43 17.22 -15.51
CA LEU A 264 16.61 16.42 -15.16
C LEU A 264 16.37 14.93 -15.45
N PHE A 265 15.22 14.40 -15.02
CA PHE A 265 14.90 12.98 -15.17
C PHE A 265 13.49 12.79 -15.74
N SER A 266 13.32 11.90 -16.72
CA SER A 266 11.99 11.55 -17.19
C SER A 266 11.83 10.08 -17.53
N THR A 267 10.68 9.50 -17.16
CA THR A 267 10.23 8.20 -17.63
C THR A 267 9.14 8.30 -18.72
N ALA A 268 8.79 9.50 -19.16
CA ALA A 268 7.76 9.72 -20.16
C ALA A 268 8.31 9.56 -21.58
N HIS A 269 7.52 9.00 -22.49
CA HIS A 269 7.90 8.87 -23.90
C HIS A 269 8.07 10.21 -24.63
N GLN A 270 7.28 11.21 -24.25
CA GLN A 270 7.28 12.53 -24.87
C GLN A 270 7.21 13.61 -23.80
N VAL A 271 8.27 14.42 -23.74
CA VAL A 271 8.39 15.57 -22.83
C VAL A 271 8.79 16.78 -23.66
N PRO A 272 8.07 17.91 -23.55
CA PRO A 272 8.51 19.14 -24.19
C PRO A 272 9.77 19.68 -23.50
N GLY A 273 10.65 20.29 -24.28
CA GLY A 273 11.90 20.87 -23.80
C GLY A 273 13.07 19.88 -23.77
N THR A 274 14.06 20.15 -22.93
CA THR A 274 15.28 19.36 -22.85
C THR A 274 15.21 18.35 -21.71
N VAL A 275 15.40 17.06 -22.00
CA VAL A 275 15.53 16.01 -20.98
C VAL A 275 17.02 15.68 -20.81
N VAL A 276 17.53 15.81 -19.58
CA VAL A 276 18.94 15.53 -19.28
C VAL A 276 19.20 14.03 -19.21
N PHE A 277 18.28 13.27 -18.63
CA PHE A 277 18.36 11.82 -18.54
C PHE A 277 17.00 11.14 -18.76
N ASP A 278 16.99 10.15 -19.66
CA ASP A 278 15.88 9.25 -19.90
C ASP A 278 15.95 8.07 -18.93
N ALA A 279 15.07 8.09 -17.93
CA ALA A 279 15.00 7.12 -16.85
C ALA A 279 14.08 5.94 -17.15
N ARG A 280 13.59 5.77 -18.39
CA ARG A 280 12.71 4.62 -18.74
C ARG A 280 13.37 3.26 -18.53
N GLY A 281 14.69 3.18 -18.68
CA GLY A 281 15.45 1.95 -18.39
C GLY A 281 15.40 1.54 -16.92
N GLU A 282 15.29 2.52 -16.01
CA GLU A 282 15.34 2.31 -14.56
C GLU A 282 14.02 1.75 -13.99
N ILE A 283 12.95 1.71 -14.81
CA ILE A 283 11.62 1.22 -14.42
C ILE A 283 11.21 -0.07 -15.14
N GLN A 284 12.08 -0.68 -15.96
CA GLN A 284 11.73 -1.86 -16.78
C GLN A 284 11.34 -3.10 -15.96
N GLY A 285 11.75 -3.20 -14.70
CA GLY A 285 11.39 -4.29 -13.79
C GLY A 285 10.16 -4.03 -12.91
N LEU A 286 9.54 -2.85 -13.02
CA LEU A 286 8.34 -2.51 -12.27
C LEU A 286 7.09 -2.84 -13.07
N ASP A 287 6.01 -3.20 -12.36
CA ASP A 287 4.67 -3.23 -12.95
C ASP A 287 4.38 -1.85 -13.58
N PRO A 288 4.04 -1.78 -14.89
CA PRO A 288 3.72 -0.53 -15.57
C PRO A 288 2.73 0.35 -14.81
N LEU A 289 1.73 -0.25 -14.14
CA LEU A 289 0.73 0.48 -13.36
C LEU A 289 1.37 1.23 -12.20
N SER A 290 2.50 0.76 -11.65
CA SER A 290 3.12 1.35 -10.46
C SER A 290 3.55 2.80 -10.65
N MET A 291 4.00 3.16 -11.85
CA MET A 291 4.43 4.52 -12.20
C MET A 291 3.27 5.42 -12.66
N GLU A 292 2.08 4.84 -12.88
CA GLU A 292 0.89 5.59 -13.23
C GLU A 292 0.29 6.30 -12.02
N VAL A 293 -0.40 7.41 -12.31
CA VAL A 293 -0.91 8.32 -11.29
C VAL A 293 -2.43 8.35 -11.37
N PHE A 294 -3.10 7.85 -10.34
CA PHE A 294 -4.55 7.68 -10.27
C PHE A 294 -5.22 8.70 -9.34
N GLU A 295 -6.49 8.99 -9.59
CA GLU A 295 -7.36 9.63 -8.61
C GLU A 295 -7.83 8.58 -7.58
N GLN A 296 -8.15 9.01 -6.35
CA GLN A 296 -8.45 8.11 -5.23
C GLN A 296 -9.55 7.10 -5.56
N GLU A 297 -10.60 7.52 -6.26
CA GLU A 297 -11.78 6.72 -6.63
C GLU A 297 -11.45 5.61 -7.65
N ARG A 298 -10.38 5.82 -8.44
CA ARG A 298 -9.92 4.92 -9.50
C ARG A 298 -8.61 4.22 -9.17
N CYS A 299 -8.05 4.47 -7.99
CA CYS A 299 -6.79 3.89 -7.56
C CYS A 299 -6.94 2.38 -7.30
N PRO A 300 -6.21 1.50 -8.02
CA PRO A 300 -6.30 0.05 -7.84
C PRO A 300 -5.86 -0.38 -6.44
N TRP A 301 -4.85 0.29 -5.87
CA TRP A 301 -4.34 -0.01 -4.54
C TRP A 301 -5.33 0.39 -3.43
N CYS A 302 -6.01 1.54 -3.54
CA CYS A 302 -7.06 1.92 -2.59
C CYS A 302 -8.17 0.86 -2.51
N ARG A 303 -8.59 0.32 -3.67
CA ARG A 303 -9.61 -0.74 -3.75
C ARG A 303 -9.15 -2.04 -3.11
N ASN A 304 -7.85 -2.33 -3.19
CA ASN A 304 -7.22 -3.50 -2.56
C ASN A 304 -6.94 -3.30 -1.05
N GLY A 305 -7.39 -2.20 -0.45
CA GLY A 305 -7.18 -1.90 0.96
C GLY A 305 -5.73 -1.48 1.29
N SER A 306 -4.97 -1.06 0.28
CA SER A 306 -3.65 -0.49 0.46
C SER A 306 -3.74 0.87 1.15
N ARG A 307 -2.84 1.13 2.11
CA ARG A 307 -2.80 2.41 2.82
C ARG A 307 -1.83 3.38 2.16
N THR A 308 -2.17 4.66 2.30
CA THR A 308 -1.50 5.76 1.63
C THR A 308 -0.33 6.30 2.45
N ILE A 309 0.83 6.44 1.83
CA ILE A 309 1.98 7.17 2.37
C ILE A 309 1.91 8.59 1.83
N THR A 310 1.63 9.56 2.70
CA THR A 310 1.54 10.97 2.30
C THR A 310 2.89 11.64 2.49
N PHE A 311 3.42 12.22 1.41
CA PHE A 311 4.56 13.12 1.51
C PHE A 311 4.13 14.48 2.05
N VAL A 312 4.90 15.03 2.99
CA VAL A 312 4.69 16.39 3.51
C VAL A 312 5.74 17.32 2.94
N GLY A 313 5.29 18.37 2.25
CA GLY A 313 6.13 19.46 1.74
C GLY A 313 7.00 19.11 0.52
N ASP A 314 7.77 20.11 0.10
CA ASP A 314 8.57 20.16 -1.14
C ASP A 314 9.78 19.20 -1.14
N GLN A 315 10.10 18.63 0.03
CA GLN A 315 11.27 17.77 0.28
C GLN A 315 10.97 16.27 0.13
N PHE A 316 9.70 15.87 0.00
CA PHE A 316 9.29 14.47 -0.16
C PHE A 316 9.94 13.51 0.86
N LEU A 317 10.01 13.89 2.14
CA LEU A 317 10.62 13.05 3.17
C LEU A 317 9.75 11.81 3.41
N ALA A 318 10.30 10.62 3.15
CA ALA A 318 9.84 9.36 3.73
C ALA A 318 10.88 8.94 4.75
N ASP A 319 10.54 8.96 6.04
CA ASP A 319 11.35 8.23 7.01
C ASP A 319 11.09 6.74 6.82
N ALA A 320 12.13 5.91 6.95
CA ALA A 320 12.01 4.47 6.87
C ALA A 320 10.96 3.99 7.90
N ALA A 321 9.85 3.44 7.42
CA ALA A 321 8.80 3.00 8.30
C ALA A 321 9.30 1.84 9.17
N THR A 322 9.10 1.94 10.49
CA THR A 322 9.42 0.84 11.40
C THR A 322 8.31 -0.18 11.37
N VAL A 323 8.65 -1.46 11.18
CA VAL A 323 7.68 -2.56 11.19
C VAL A 323 7.65 -3.20 12.57
N THR A 324 6.51 -3.14 13.25
CA THR A 324 6.31 -3.69 14.59
C THR A 324 5.32 -4.86 14.54
N PRO A 325 5.67 -6.04 15.08
CA PRO A 325 4.74 -7.15 15.16
C PRO A 325 3.76 -6.98 16.33
N TYR A 326 2.48 -7.20 16.08
CA TYR A 326 1.39 -7.10 17.04
C TYR A 326 0.89 -8.49 17.45
N MET A 327 0.92 -8.76 18.75
CA MET A 327 0.44 -10.02 19.31
C MET A 327 -0.93 -9.80 19.95
N LEU A 328 -1.92 -10.58 19.52
CA LEU A 328 -3.27 -10.53 20.08
C LEU A 328 -3.28 -11.10 21.51
N VAL A 329 -3.97 -10.41 22.40
CA VAL A 329 -4.15 -10.78 23.80
C VAL A 329 -5.63 -10.71 24.20
N HIS A 330 -6.04 -11.43 25.24
CA HIS A 330 -7.44 -11.51 25.67
C HIS A 330 -8.14 -10.15 25.92
N THR A 331 -7.37 -9.10 26.25
CA THR A 331 -7.90 -7.73 26.45
C THR A 331 -8.22 -7.00 25.14
N ASP A 332 -7.85 -7.56 23.99
CA ASP A 332 -8.17 -7.03 22.67
C ASP A 332 -9.62 -7.29 22.26
N ALA A 333 -10.26 -8.29 22.86
CA ALA A 333 -11.71 -8.46 22.78
C ALA A 333 -12.42 -7.43 23.67
N PRO A 334 -13.17 -6.48 23.10
CA PRO A 334 -13.88 -5.48 23.89
C PRO A 334 -15.00 -6.14 24.73
N PRO A 335 -15.35 -5.60 25.91
CA PRO A 335 -16.39 -6.20 26.76
C PRO A 335 -17.73 -6.40 26.05
N ARG A 336 -18.16 -5.43 25.22
CA ARG A 336 -19.41 -5.53 24.44
C ARG A 336 -19.42 -6.70 23.46
N LEU A 337 -18.26 -7.04 22.87
CA LEU A 337 -18.16 -8.22 22.01
C LEU A 337 -18.43 -9.50 22.80
N ARG A 338 -17.93 -9.60 24.04
CA ARG A 338 -18.16 -10.79 24.87
C ARG A 338 -19.64 -10.98 25.19
N ASP A 339 -20.37 -9.89 25.41
CA ASP A 339 -21.81 -9.93 25.68
C ASP A 339 -22.62 -10.35 24.44
N VAL A 340 -22.26 -9.83 23.25
CA VAL A 340 -22.84 -10.30 21.99
C VAL A 340 -22.52 -11.77 21.77
N MET A 341 -21.26 -12.19 21.84
CA MET A 341 -20.93 -13.60 21.59
C MET A 341 -21.58 -14.55 22.60
N ARG A 342 -21.76 -14.15 23.88
CA ARG A 342 -22.53 -14.96 24.85
C ARG A 342 -23.98 -15.20 24.42
N LYS A 343 -24.61 -14.20 23.80
CA LYS A 343 -26.02 -14.26 23.39
C LYS A 343 -26.24 -14.93 22.03
N TYR A 344 -25.27 -14.81 21.10
CA TYR A 344 -25.43 -15.14 19.68
C TYR A 344 -24.66 -16.41 19.25
N ARG A 345 -23.54 -16.74 19.91
CA ARG A 345 -22.75 -17.92 19.52
C ARG A 345 -23.56 -19.21 19.66
N GLY A 346 -23.32 -20.18 18.77
CA GLY A 346 -24.03 -21.46 18.80
C GLY A 346 -25.46 -21.41 18.24
N LYS A 347 -25.94 -20.23 17.80
CA LYS A 347 -27.30 -20.04 17.26
C LYS A 347 -27.32 -19.81 15.76
N ARG A 348 -26.22 -20.13 15.07
CA ARG A 348 -26.02 -19.88 13.63
C ARG A 348 -26.29 -18.42 13.24
N ALA A 349 -25.93 -17.50 14.14
CA ALA A 349 -26.29 -16.09 14.01
C ALA A 349 -25.45 -15.36 12.95
N PHE A 350 -24.29 -15.87 12.57
CA PHE A 350 -23.35 -15.16 11.69
C PHE A 350 -23.22 -15.86 10.35
N ALA A 351 -23.40 -15.10 9.26
CA ALA A 351 -23.27 -15.58 7.89
C ALA A 351 -22.63 -14.49 7.02
N LEU A 352 -22.09 -14.87 5.87
CA LEU A 352 -21.59 -13.96 4.87
C LEU A 352 -22.62 -13.84 3.75
N ARG A 353 -23.09 -12.63 3.48
CA ARG A 353 -23.97 -12.39 2.34
C ARG A 353 -23.24 -11.69 1.23
N ARG A 354 -23.48 -12.12 -0.01
CA ARG A 354 -22.89 -11.48 -1.19
C ARG A 354 -23.59 -10.14 -1.41
N ASN A 355 -22.81 -9.10 -1.71
CA ASN A 355 -23.38 -7.79 -2.01
C ASN A 355 -24.07 -7.81 -3.39
N PRO A 356 -25.30 -7.30 -3.53
CA PRO A 356 -25.95 -7.21 -4.84
C PRO A 356 -25.18 -6.31 -5.82
N ASP A 357 -24.55 -5.25 -5.31
CA ASP A 357 -23.85 -4.24 -6.12
C ASP A 357 -22.37 -4.59 -6.40
N GLY A 358 -21.88 -5.77 -6.03
CA GLY A 358 -20.49 -6.17 -6.33
C GLY A 358 -20.06 -7.52 -5.75
N ASP A 359 -18.87 -7.99 -6.13
CA ASP A 359 -18.39 -9.34 -5.81
C ASP A 359 -17.92 -9.56 -4.36
N LEU A 360 -18.25 -8.67 -3.43
CA LEU A 360 -17.75 -8.71 -2.05
C LEU A 360 -18.76 -9.31 -1.07
N HIS A 361 -18.24 -10.00 -0.06
CA HIS A 361 -19.04 -10.56 1.03
C HIS A 361 -19.13 -9.60 2.21
N ARG A 362 -20.31 -9.56 2.85
CA ARG A 362 -20.58 -8.76 4.05
C ARG A 362 -21.00 -9.67 5.20
N LEU A 363 -20.52 -9.38 6.40
CA LEU A 363 -20.96 -10.10 7.60
C LEU A 363 -22.41 -9.71 7.95
N PHE A 364 -23.31 -10.68 7.80
CA PHE A 364 -24.71 -10.62 8.20
C PHE A 364 -24.88 -11.25 9.58
N VAL A 365 -25.83 -10.71 10.35
CA VAL A 365 -26.18 -11.23 11.67
C VAL A 365 -27.67 -11.46 11.71
N ASP A 366 -28.05 -12.72 11.89
CA ASP A 366 -29.44 -13.18 12.02
C ASP A 366 -29.96 -12.90 13.43
N LEU A 367 -31.06 -12.16 13.50
CA LEU A 367 -31.69 -11.77 14.75
C LEU A 367 -32.87 -12.65 15.12
N ASP A 368 -33.44 -13.42 14.18
CA ASP A 368 -34.65 -14.22 14.39
C ASP A 368 -34.43 -15.28 15.48
N HIS A 369 -33.28 -15.97 15.43
CA HIS A 369 -32.91 -16.98 16.42
C HIS A 369 -32.14 -16.43 17.61
N THR A 370 -31.86 -15.12 17.65
CA THR A 370 -31.09 -14.47 18.72
C THR A 370 -31.93 -13.45 19.46
N LEU A 371 -31.87 -12.17 19.08
CA LEU A 371 -32.53 -11.07 19.78
C LEU A 371 -34.05 -11.10 19.67
N LEU A 372 -34.59 -11.56 18.54
CA LEU A 372 -36.03 -11.64 18.29
C LEU A 372 -36.66 -12.94 18.78
N SER A 373 -35.85 -13.88 19.28
CA SER A 373 -36.33 -15.07 20.00
C SER A 373 -36.92 -14.68 21.38
N ASP A 374 -37.54 -15.64 22.06
CA ASP A 374 -38.08 -15.43 23.41
C ASP A 374 -36.99 -15.07 24.42
N GLY A 375 -35.79 -15.65 24.29
CA GLY A 375 -34.65 -15.34 25.15
C GLY A 375 -34.12 -13.91 25.00
N GLY A 376 -34.39 -13.23 23.88
CA GLY A 376 -33.99 -11.85 23.62
C GLY A 376 -35.03 -10.80 24.02
N LYS A 377 -36.25 -11.23 24.37
CA LYS A 377 -37.40 -10.34 24.62
C LYS A 377 -37.09 -9.30 25.69
N SER A 378 -36.62 -9.73 26.87
CA SER A 378 -36.34 -8.82 27.98
C SER A 378 -35.31 -7.74 27.66
N ALA A 379 -34.35 -8.00 26.77
CA ALA A 379 -33.37 -6.99 26.35
C ALA A 379 -34.03 -5.86 25.54
N ILE A 380 -34.96 -6.22 24.65
CA ILE A 380 -35.76 -5.24 23.89
C ILE A 380 -36.67 -4.46 24.84
N GLU A 381 -37.37 -5.16 25.75
CA GLU A 381 -38.29 -4.53 26.72
C GLU A 381 -37.58 -3.48 27.58
N ILE A 382 -36.38 -3.78 28.09
CA ILE A 382 -35.57 -2.85 28.87
C ILE A 382 -35.28 -1.55 28.10
N VAL A 383 -34.91 -1.67 26.81
CA VAL A 383 -34.61 -0.51 25.97
C VAL A 383 -35.89 0.29 25.67
N VAL A 384 -36.99 -0.38 25.34
CA VAL A 384 -38.28 0.27 25.06
C VAL A 384 -38.79 1.02 26.30
N ARG A 385 -38.83 0.38 27.47
CA ARG A 385 -39.27 1.00 28.74
C ARG A 385 -38.46 2.24 29.12
N ARG A 386 -37.17 2.26 28.76
CA ARG A 386 -36.25 3.35 29.13
C ARG A 386 -36.28 4.51 28.14
N HIS A 387 -36.54 4.25 26.86
CA HIS A 387 -36.28 5.22 25.78
C HIS A 387 -37.47 5.51 24.87
N ALA A 388 -38.53 4.69 24.86
CA ALA A 388 -39.74 5.00 24.09
C ALA A 388 -40.56 6.08 24.81
N PRO A 389 -40.85 7.23 24.17
CA PRO A 389 -41.73 8.23 24.76
C PRO A 389 -43.15 7.67 24.98
N ALA A 390 -43.80 8.01 26.09
CA ALA A 390 -45.20 7.64 26.33
C ALA A 390 -46.17 8.21 25.26
N SER A 391 -45.75 9.28 24.57
CA SER A 391 -46.48 9.87 23.44
C SER A 391 -46.32 9.11 22.13
N THR A 392 -45.62 7.97 22.12
CA THR A 392 -45.43 7.16 20.90
C THR A 392 -46.77 6.70 20.35
N SER A 393 -47.04 7.10 19.11
CA SER A 393 -48.27 6.80 18.37
C SER A 393 -48.01 5.91 17.16
N HIS A 394 -46.77 5.90 16.68
CA HIS A 394 -46.38 5.20 15.46
C HIS A 394 -45.04 4.47 15.67
N VAL A 395 -44.88 3.32 15.05
CA VAL A 395 -43.60 2.62 14.94
C VAL A 395 -43.31 2.39 13.47
N LEU A 396 -42.20 2.92 12.95
CA LEU A 396 -41.79 2.76 11.56
C LEU A 396 -40.74 1.66 11.45
N ALA A 397 -41.10 0.53 10.87
CA ALA A 397 -40.14 -0.50 10.50
C ALA A 397 -39.39 -0.10 9.22
N LEU A 398 -38.06 -0.08 9.30
CA LEU A 398 -37.22 -0.03 8.11
C LEU A 398 -37.25 -1.37 7.34
N ARG A 399 -36.55 -1.44 6.21
CA ARG A 399 -36.59 -2.61 5.31
C ARG A 399 -36.22 -3.93 6.03
N GLY A 400 -36.86 -5.02 5.61
CA GLY A 400 -36.56 -6.39 6.03
C GLY A 400 -37.55 -6.97 7.05
N ARG A 401 -37.73 -8.31 7.01
CA ARG A 401 -38.64 -9.05 7.89
C ARG A 401 -38.31 -8.87 9.37
N GLU A 402 -37.04 -8.93 9.73
CA GLU A 402 -36.57 -8.78 11.12
C GLU A 402 -36.90 -7.39 11.68
N SER A 403 -36.80 -6.33 10.86
CA SER A 403 -37.15 -4.96 11.27
C SER A 403 -38.64 -4.82 11.55
N ILE A 404 -39.48 -5.52 10.78
CA ILE A 404 -40.92 -5.60 10.98
C ILE A 404 -41.23 -6.33 12.29
N ALA A 405 -40.63 -7.51 12.51
CA ALA A 405 -40.81 -8.28 13.73
C ALA A 405 -40.37 -7.48 14.99
N LEU A 406 -39.27 -6.73 14.90
CA LEU A 406 -38.84 -5.84 15.98
C LEU A 406 -39.85 -4.70 16.21
N ALA A 407 -40.41 -4.12 15.14
CA ALA A 407 -41.41 -3.05 15.26
C ALA A 407 -42.71 -3.53 15.92
N GLU A 408 -43.19 -4.73 15.58
CA GLU A 408 -44.34 -5.35 16.25
C GLU A 408 -44.05 -5.57 17.74
N ARG A 409 -42.88 -6.13 18.09
CA ARG A 409 -42.47 -6.28 19.50
C ARG A 409 -42.41 -4.97 20.27
N VAL A 410 -41.93 -3.89 19.64
CA VAL A 410 -41.91 -2.56 20.25
C VAL A 410 -43.33 -2.05 20.48
N ALA A 411 -44.24 -2.26 19.53
CA ALA A 411 -45.65 -1.85 19.67
C ALA A 411 -46.37 -2.64 20.77
N ASP A 412 -46.14 -3.96 20.83
CA ASP A 412 -46.72 -4.85 21.85
C ASP A 412 -46.20 -4.52 23.25
N GLU A 413 -44.92 -4.18 23.40
CA GLU A 413 -44.36 -3.77 24.68
C GLU A 413 -44.94 -2.42 25.15
N ILE A 414 -45.14 -1.46 24.24
CA ILE A 414 -45.79 -0.18 24.57
C ILE A 414 -47.23 -0.43 25.04
N GLU A 415 -47.97 -1.32 24.38
CA GLU A 415 -49.32 -1.73 24.81
C GLU A 415 -49.28 -2.44 26.17
N GLY A 416 -48.31 -3.33 26.39
CA GLY A 416 -48.12 -4.04 27.65
C GLY A 416 -47.84 -3.13 28.86
N LEU A 417 -47.35 -1.91 28.63
CA LEU A 417 -47.20 -0.87 29.65
C LEU A 417 -48.52 -0.14 29.98
N GLY A 418 -49.64 -0.54 29.37
CA GLY A 418 -50.95 0.08 29.55
C GLY A 418 -51.18 1.32 28.67
N LEU A 419 -50.33 1.56 27.66
CA LEU A 419 -50.49 2.65 26.71
C LEU A 419 -51.26 2.18 25.47
N ARG A 420 -51.74 3.13 24.64
CA ARG A 420 -52.37 2.79 23.36
C ARG A 420 -51.33 2.14 22.43
N ARG A 421 -51.65 0.96 21.88
CA ARG A 421 -50.79 0.30 20.89
C ARG A 421 -50.51 1.23 19.69
N PRO A 422 -49.23 1.52 19.38
CA PRO A 422 -48.87 2.35 18.24
C PRO A 422 -49.25 1.73 16.88
N HIS A 423 -49.48 2.57 15.87
CA HIS A 423 -49.62 2.12 14.49
C HIS A 423 -48.27 1.69 13.92
N VAL A 424 -48.12 0.40 13.60
CA VAL A 424 -46.94 -0.11 12.90
C VAL A 424 -47.03 0.21 11.41
N MET A 425 -46.01 0.90 10.90
CA MET A 425 -45.81 1.32 9.51
C MET A 425 -44.62 0.58 8.91
N HIS A 426 -44.66 0.35 7.59
CA HIS A 426 -43.58 -0.35 6.88
C HIS A 426 -43.17 0.41 5.62
N GLY A 427 -41.87 0.59 5.41
CA GLY A 427 -41.34 1.18 4.18
C GLY A 427 -41.94 2.57 3.89
N THR A 428 -42.63 2.71 2.77
CA THR A 428 -43.23 3.98 2.32
C THR A 428 -44.64 4.23 2.85
N ASP A 429 -45.22 3.31 3.62
CA ASP A 429 -46.58 3.43 4.19
C ASP A 429 -46.61 4.39 5.39
N LEU A 430 -46.34 5.67 5.13
CA LEU A 430 -46.22 6.70 6.17
C LEU A 430 -47.55 7.42 6.46
N ASP A 431 -48.62 7.10 5.73
CA ASP A 431 -49.91 7.79 5.84
C ASP A 431 -50.95 7.02 6.67
N LYS A 432 -50.62 5.80 7.09
CA LYS A 432 -51.38 5.04 8.10
C LYS A 432 -51.45 5.82 9.42
N GLY A 433 -52.65 5.99 9.99
CA GLY A 433 -52.84 6.65 11.29
C GLY A 433 -52.58 8.16 11.31
N LYS A 434 -52.65 8.84 10.15
CA LYS A 434 -52.28 10.26 9.98
C LYS A 434 -52.91 11.23 10.97
N GLU A 435 -54.12 10.96 11.46
CA GLU A 435 -54.86 11.83 12.38
C GLU A 435 -54.37 11.77 13.84
N ASP A 436 -53.64 10.71 14.26
CA ASP A 436 -53.20 10.51 15.65
C ASP A 436 -51.67 10.66 15.84
N ARG A 437 -51.01 11.47 15.01
CA ARG A 437 -49.54 11.63 15.06
C ARG A 437 -49.11 12.43 16.30
N ARG A 438 -48.49 11.73 17.26
CA ARG A 438 -47.87 12.31 18.47
C ARG A 438 -46.36 12.12 18.50
N GLY A 439 -45.88 10.91 18.27
CA GLY A 439 -44.47 10.54 18.27
C GLY A 439 -44.22 9.24 17.50
N VAL A 440 -43.00 9.07 17.00
CA VAL A 440 -42.60 7.90 16.19
C VAL A 440 -41.33 7.24 16.70
N VAL A 441 -41.35 5.91 16.79
CA VAL A 441 -40.14 5.09 16.97
C VAL A 441 -39.76 4.48 15.63
N VAL A 442 -38.59 4.83 15.10
CA VAL A 442 -38.04 4.27 13.86
C VAL A 442 -37.17 3.06 14.22
N VAL A 443 -37.49 1.90 13.67
CA VAL A 443 -36.92 0.62 14.07
C VAL A 443 -36.17 -0.03 12.91
N ALA A 444 -34.95 -0.51 13.18
CA ALA A 444 -34.21 -1.41 12.29
C ALA A 444 -33.71 -2.63 13.06
N ALA A 445 -33.78 -3.81 12.45
CA ALA A 445 -33.16 -5.01 13.00
C ALA A 445 -31.65 -4.81 13.22
N SER A 446 -30.93 -4.48 12.15
CA SER A 446 -29.50 -4.16 12.23
C SER A 446 -29.16 -2.88 11.47
N VAL A 447 -28.22 -2.10 12.00
CA VAL A 447 -27.74 -0.86 11.38
C VAL A 447 -26.21 -0.88 11.23
N GLY A 448 -25.73 -0.46 10.06
CA GLY A 448 -24.31 -0.26 9.76
C GLY A 448 -23.95 1.22 9.69
N SER A 449 -23.93 1.77 8.48
CA SER A 449 -23.65 3.19 8.20
C SER A 449 -24.73 4.17 8.67
N GLY A 450 -25.88 3.70 9.17
CA GLY A 450 -27.03 4.53 9.56
C GLY A 450 -27.68 5.35 8.46
N GLN A 451 -27.28 5.19 7.18
CA GLN A 451 -27.91 5.87 6.05
C GLN A 451 -29.42 5.65 6.02
N SER A 452 -29.87 4.42 6.32
CA SER A 452 -31.29 4.09 6.38
C SER A 452 -32.06 4.87 7.45
N PHE A 453 -31.42 5.22 8.57
CA PHE A 453 -32.03 6.11 9.57
C PHE A 453 -32.06 7.57 9.10
N GLN A 454 -31.03 8.03 8.38
CA GLN A 454 -31.03 9.38 7.79
C GLN A 454 -32.12 9.53 6.75
N ASP A 455 -32.28 8.54 5.87
CA ASP A 455 -33.31 8.54 4.84
C ASP A 455 -34.70 8.56 5.47
N ALA A 456 -34.95 7.69 6.46
CA ALA A 456 -36.20 7.70 7.21
C ALA A 456 -36.45 9.03 7.95
N SER A 457 -35.40 9.65 8.52
CA SER A 457 -35.53 10.97 9.17
C SER A 457 -35.94 12.06 8.18
N ARG A 458 -35.42 12.00 6.94
CA ARG A 458 -35.81 12.91 5.84
C ARG A 458 -37.27 12.70 5.46
N ASP A 459 -37.70 11.45 5.28
CA ASP A 459 -39.08 11.12 4.89
C ASP A 459 -40.12 11.49 5.96
N LEU A 460 -39.71 11.52 7.24
CA LEU A 460 -40.52 11.91 8.37
C LEU A 460 -40.55 13.42 8.62
N ARG A 461 -39.73 14.23 7.92
CA ARG A 461 -39.53 15.67 8.21
C ARG A 461 -40.84 16.46 8.21
N ASP A 462 -41.66 16.28 7.19
CA ASP A 462 -42.93 17.01 7.04
C ASP A 462 -44.07 16.38 7.84
N ARG A 463 -44.09 15.05 7.91
CA ARG A 463 -45.18 14.26 8.52
C ARG A 463 -45.16 14.27 10.04
N PHE A 464 -43.97 14.32 10.65
CA PHE A 464 -43.73 14.34 12.09
C PHE A 464 -42.92 15.58 12.47
N LYS A 465 -43.28 16.73 11.88
CA LYS A 465 -42.62 18.02 12.15
C LYS A 465 -42.78 18.39 13.62
N SER A 466 -41.67 18.69 14.30
CA SER A 466 -41.63 19.04 15.74
C SER A 466 -42.16 17.97 16.70
N LEU A 467 -42.39 16.73 16.24
CA LEU A 467 -42.79 15.60 17.07
C LEU A 467 -41.56 14.77 17.50
N PRO A 468 -41.60 14.08 18.66
CA PRO A 468 -40.53 13.20 19.11
C PRO A 468 -40.25 12.08 18.10
N ARG A 469 -38.95 11.87 17.83
CA ARG A 469 -38.44 10.74 17.04
C ARG A 469 -37.41 10.00 17.86
N THR A 470 -37.60 8.70 17.99
CA THR A 470 -36.65 7.79 18.63
C THR A 470 -36.20 6.78 17.59
N PHE A 471 -34.89 6.65 17.39
CA PHE A 471 -34.30 5.64 16.51
C PHE A 471 -33.83 4.47 17.37
N LEU A 472 -34.38 3.29 17.12
CA LEU A 472 -34.06 2.06 17.82
C LEU A 472 -33.51 1.04 16.83
N ALA A 473 -32.34 0.47 17.13
CA ALA A 473 -31.85 -0.70 16.40
C ALA A 473 -31.62 -1.90 17.32
N GLY A 474 -31.94 -3.09 16.82
CA GLY A 474 -31.66 -4.35 17.52
C GLY A 474 -30.16 -4.54 17.71
N LEU A 475 -29.42 -4.62 16.60
CA LEU A 475 -27.97 -4.76 16.60
C LEU A 475 -27.29 -3.66 15.78
N ARG A 476 -26.44 -2.86 16.41
CA ARG A 476 -25.57 -1.91 15.70
C ARG A 476 -24.22 -2.54 15.37
N LYS A 477 -23.88 -2.50 14.08
CA LYS A 477 -22.56 -2.83 13.52
C LYS A 477 -21.82 -1.53 13.25
N TYR A 478 -20.75 -1.25 13.98
CA TYR A 478 -20.09 0.06 13.94
C TYR A 478 -18.57 -0.04 13.81
N SER A 479 -17.94 0.99 13.24
CA SER A 479 -16.49 1.21 13.33
C SER A 479 -16.26 2.48 14.15
N ALA A 480 -15.12 2.60 14.84
CA ALA A 480 -14.79 3.79 15.61
C ALA A 480 -14.34 4.98 14.73
N ALA A 481 -14.68 4.98 13.43
CA ALA A 481 -14.38 6.06 12.50
C ALA A 481 -15.17 7.34 12.84
N GLU A 482 -14.56 8.51 12.66
CA GLU A 482 -15.17 9.82 12.92
C GLU A 482 -16.53 10.01 12.22
N HIS A 483 -16.67 9.45 11.01
CA HIS A 483 -17.89 9.55 10.20
C HIS A 483 -19.13 9.01 10.92
N GLN A 484 -18.97 7.97 11.75
CA GLN A 484 -20.08 7.40 12.51
C GLN A 484 -20.48 8.29 13.70
N VAL A 485 -19.54 9.01 14.30
CA VAL A 485 -19.82 10.00 15.34
C VAL A 485 -20.58 11.19 14.76
N THR A 486 -20.17 11.67 13.59
CA THR A 486 -20.84 12.75 12.87
C THR A 486 -22.27 12.36 12.49
N LEU A 487 -22.45 11.18 11.89
CA LEU A 487 -23.77 10.63 11.57
C LEU A 487 -24.71 10.58 12.79
N LEU A 488 -24.23 10.08 13.93
CA LEU A 488 -25.02 10.03 15.16
C LEU A 488 -25.41 11.44 15.61
N ARG A 489 -24.46 12.39 15.57
CA ARG A 489 -24.74 13.80 15.88
C ARG A 489 -25.77 14.41 14.95
N ASP A 490 -25.70 14.13 13.66
CA ASP A 490 -26.64 14.65 12.66
C ASP A 490 -28.06 14.11 12.88
N LEU A 491 -28.18 12.83 13.25
CA LEU A 491 -29.48 12.21 13.56
C LEU A 491 -30.07 12.68 14.88
N GLU A 492 -29.24 12.96 15.88
CA GLU A 492 -29.67 13.52 17.17
C GLU A 492 -30.04 15.02 17.07
N HIS A 493 -29.49 15.72 16.07
CA HIS A 493 -29.64 17.16 15.94
C HIS A 493 -31.04 17.57 15.46
N ASN A 494 -31.64 18.51 16.18
CA ASN A 494 -32.90 19.14 15.81
C ASN A 494 -32.84 20.63 16.18
N ASN A 495 -32.87 21.51 15.17
CA ASN A 495 -32.59 22.95 15.33
C ASN A 495 -33.67 23.73 16.11
N GLN A 496 -34.85 23.15 16.35
CA GLN A 496 -36.00 23.88 16.93
C GLN A 496 -36.74 23.11 18.04
N SER A 497 -36.18 22.00 18.54
CA SER A 497 -36.82 21.12 19.54
C SER A 497 -35.77 20.26 20.28
N PRO A 498 -36.13 19.55 21.36
CA PRO A 498 -35.22 18.61 22.01
C PRO A 498 -34.63 17.59 21.04
N LYS A 499 -33.39 17.15 21.32
CA LYS A 499 -32.66 16.18 20.50
C LYS A 499 -33.44 14.89 20.33
N HIS A 500 -33.30 14.27 19.16
CA HIS A 500 -33.82 12.91 18.94
C HIS A 500 -33.05 11.89 19.78
N THR A 501 -33.70 10.79 20.15
CA THR A 501 -33.09 9.72 20.95
C THR A 501 -32.60 8.61 20.04
N MET A 502 -31.39 8.11 20.27
CA MET A 502 -30.87 6.91 19.61
C MET A 502 -30.58 5.82 20.65
N CYS A 503 -31.10 4.62 20.42
CA CYS A 503 -30.86 3.47 21.29
C CYS A 503 -30.56 2.20 20.48
N PHE A 504 -29.68 1.38 21.05
CA PHE A 504 -29.24 0.11 20.47
C PHE A 504 -29.37 -0.97 21.55
N VAL A 505 -29.92 -2.13 21.19
CA VAL A 505 -30.03 -3.24 22.16
C VAL A 505 -28.69 -3.94 22.32
N ASP A 506 -28.05 -4.29 21.22
CA ASP A 506 -26.72 -4.87 21.16
C ASP A 506 -25.79 -4.10 20.21
N ASP A 507 -24.48 -4.20 20.46
CA ASP A 507 -23.43 -3.43 19.79
C ASP A 507 -22.26 -4.34 19.42
N MET A 508 -21.89 -4.35 18.14
CA MET A 508 -20.73 -5.10 17.64
C MET A 508 -19.83 -4.21 16.79
N MET A 509 -18.54 -4.14 17.15
CA MET A 509 -17.55 -3.40 16.38
C MET A 509 -17.10 -4.23 15.18
N LEU A 510 -17.22 -3.70 13.97
CA LEU A 510 -16.84 -4.35 12.72
C LEU A 510 -16.26 -3.32 11.73
N PRO A 511 -15.42 -3.74 10.77
CA PRO A 511 -14.88 -2.84 9.76
C PRO A 511 -15.97 -2.04 9.04
N HIS A 512 -15.67 -0.79 8.68
CA HIS A 512 -16.54 0.03 7.83
C HIS A 512 -15.79 0.45 6.55
N PRO A 513 -16.32 0.11 5.34
CA PRO A 513 -17.51 -0.71 5.11
C PRO A 513 -17.31 -2.16 5.60
N ASN A 514 -18.40 -2.81 6.04
CA ASN A 514 -18.40 -4.20 6.52
C ASN A 514 -18.31 -5.18 5.33
N GLN A 515 -17.19 -5.16 4.64
CA GLN A 515 -16.93 -5.88 3.40
C GLN A 515 -15.58 -6.58 3.49
N PHE A 516 -15.52 -7.81 2.98
CA PHE A 516 -14.34 -8.66 3.04
C PHE A 516 -13.98 -9.19 1.65
N THR A 517 -12.72 -9.01 1.26
CA THR A 517 -12.19 -9.37 -0.05
C THR A 517 -11.67 -10.81 -0.13
N ALA A 518 -11.59 -11.53 1.00
CA ALA A 518 -10.95 -12.84 1.04
C ALA A 518 -11.66 -13.87 0.14
N TRP A 519 -12.98 -13.89 0.14
CA TRP A 519 -13.78 -14.79 -0.69
C TRP A 519 -13.87 -14.39 -2.15
N SER A 520 -13.81 -13.09 -2.47
CA SER A 520 -13.78 -12.65 -3.87
C SER A 520 -12.45 -12.98 -4.53
N ARG A 521 -11.34 -12.86 -3.79
CA ARG A 521 -10.01 -13.31 -4.24
C ARG A 521 -9.96 -14.83 -4.39
N GLU A 522 -10.56 -15.57 -3.46
CA GLU A 522 -10.72 -17.02 -3.59
C GLU A 522 -11.51 -17.41 -4.84
N LEU A 523 -12.67 -16.77 -5.06
CA LEU A 523 -13.51 -17.04 -6.24
C LEU A 523 -12.73 -16.79 -7.53
N ARG A 524 -11.98 -15.70 -7.60
CA ARG A 524 -11.11 -15.40 -8.75
C ARG A 524 -10.01 -16.47 -8.89
N PHE A 525 -9.37 -16.85 -7.79
CA PHE A 525 -8.34 -17.88 -7.77
C PHE A 525 -8.83 -19.19 -8.38
N TRP A 526 -9.96 -19.70 -7.87
CA TRP A 526 -10.53 -20.97 -8.32
C TRP A 526 -11.00 -20.94 -9.77
N ASN A 527 -11.65 -19.86 -10.22
CA ASN A 527 -12.04 -19.72 -11.62
C ASN A 527 -10.83 -19.76 -12.57
N ASN A 528 -9.73 -19.13 -12.17
CA ASN A 528 -8.51 -19.07 -12.99
C ASN A 528 -7.72 -20.38 -12.96
N ALA A 529 -7.72 -21.10 -11.83
CA ALA A 529 -7.10 -22.42 -11.72
C ALA A 529 -7.88 -23.51 -12.49
N LEU A 530 -9.20 -23.35 -12.63
CA LEU A 530 -10.07 -24.34 -13.29
C LEU A 530 -9.80 -24.48 -14.79
N LEU A 531 -9.50 -23.37 -15.48
CA LEU A 531 -9.30 -23.35 -16.94
C LEU A 531 -8.10 -24.21 -17.39
N PRO A 532 -6.87 -24.02 -16.86
CA PRO A 532 -5.74 -24.88 -17.20
C PRO A 532 -5.95 -26.33 -16.75
N LEU A 533 -6.58 -26.54 -15.58
CA LEU A 533 -6.80 -27.88 -15.05
C LEU A 533 -7.65 -28.73 -16.00
N ARG A 534 -8.76 -28.18 -16.51
CA ARG A 534 -9.61 -28.83 -17.51
C ARG A 534 -8.90 -29.15 -18.82
N MET A 535 -7.89 -28.36 -19.19
CA MET A 535 -7.12 -28.60 -20.41
C MET A 535 -6.09 -29.73 -20.23
N ILE A 536 -5.58 -29.91 -19.01
CA ILE A 536 -4.54 -30.91 -18.69
C ILE A 536 -5.18 -32.26 -18.35
N ASP A 537 -6.15 -32.27 -17.44
CA ASP A 537 -6.85 -33.47 -16.99
C ASP A 537 -8.34 -33.17 -16.72
N PRO A 538 -9.23 -33.38 -17.71
CA PRO A 538 -10.67 -33.14 -17.56
C PRO A 538 -11.37 -34.03 -16.52
N GLU A 539 -10.77 -35.15 -16.12
CA GLU A 539 -11.36 -36.12 -15.19
C GLU A 539 -10.82 -35.97 -13.74
N ASP A 540 -9.97 -34.98 -13.48
CA ASP A 540 -9.41 -34.74 -12.13
C ASP A 540 -10.54 -34.45 -11.12
N ALA A 541 -10.57 -35.23 -10.04
CA ALA A 541 -11.53 -35.07 -8.94
C ALA A 541 -11.50 -33.66 -8.31
N ALA A 542 -10.39 -32.92 -8.45
CA ALA A 542 -10.30 -31.52 -8.03
C ALA A 542 -11.27 -30.60 -8.78
N ILE A 543 -11.64 -30.90 -10.03
CA ILE A 543 -12.57 -30.09 -10.81
C ILE A 543 -13.92 -29.99 -10.10
N ALA A 544 -14.49 -31.14 -9.71
CA ALA A 544 -15.77 -31.17 -9.01
C ALA A 544 -15.71 -30.46 -7.64
N ALA A 545 -14.59 -30.61 -6.91
CA ALA A 545 -14.40 -29.94 -5.63
C ALA A 545 -14.28 -28.40 -5.79
N ILE A 546 -13.54 -27.94 -6.82
CA ILE A 546 -13.42 -26.52 -7.17
C ILE A 546 -14.78 -25.95 -7.57
N GLU A 547 -15.53 -26.64 -8.43
CA GLU A 547 -16.86 -26.20 -8.87
C GLU A 547 -17.85 -26.12 -7.71
N SER A 548 -17.86 -27.12 -6.84
CA SER A 548 -18.66 -27.10 -5.62
C SER A 548 -18.29 -25.89 -4.75
N ARG A 549 -17.00 -25.62 -4.57
CA ARG A 549 -16.54 -24.47 -3.78
C ARG A 549 -16.91 -23.14 -4.42
N ILE A 550 -16.77 -23.01 -5.74
CA ILE A 550 -17.19 -21.84 -6.52
C ILE A 550 -18.69 -21.59 -6.33
N ALA A 551 -19.52 -22.63 -6.40
CA ALA A 551 -20.96 -22.52 -6.19
C ALA A 551 -21.29 -22.02 -4.77
N THR A 552 -20.63 -22.57 -3.75
CA THR A 552 -20.78 -22.14 -2.35
C THR A 552 -20.43 -20.65 -2.17
N ILE A 553 -19.26 -20.21 -2.63
CA ILE A 553 -18.79 -18.83 -2.42
C ILE A 553 -19.38 -17.82 -3.40
N SER A 554 -20.13 -18.27 -4.40
CA SER A 554 -20.89 -17.41 -5.30
C SER A 554 -22.25 -16.99 -4.70
N ALA A 555 -22.67 -17.61 -3.60
CA ALA A 555 -23.92 -17.39 -2.90
C ALA A 555 -23.72 -16.82 -1.48
N ASP A 556 -24.79 -16.74 -0.70
CA ASP A 556 -24.72 -16.47 0.74
C ASP A 556 -24.14 -17.71 1.47
N ILE A 557 -23.14 -17.49 2.32
CA ILE A 557 -22.38 -18.54 3.00
C ILE A 557 -22.73 -18.53 4.49
N GLY A 558 -23.14 -19.67 5.04
CA GLY A 558 -23.45 -19.82 6.46
C GLY A 558 -22.82 -21.07 7.07
N GLY A 559 -22.99 -21.24 8.38
CA GLY A 559 -22.58 -22.46 9.08
C GLY A 559 -21.08 -22.72 9.01
N ASP A 560 -20.71 -23.86 8.43
CA ASP A 560 -19.35 -24.40 8.41
C ASP A 560 -18.69 -24.37 7.02
N ASP A 561 -19.25 -23.59 6.09
CA ASP A 561 -18.74 -23.47 4.73
C ASP A 561 -18.00 -22.15 4.47
N LEU A 562 -17.66 -21.37 5.51
CA LEU A 562 -16.92 -20.12 5.37
C LEU A 562 -15.47 -20.37 4.93
N PHE A 563 -14.84 -21.40 5.48
CA PHE A 563 -13.44 -21.76 5.23
C PHE A 563 -13.31 -23.03 4.37
N LEU A 564 -12.11 -23.26 3.86
CA LEU A 564 -11.75 -24.48 3.15
C LEU A 564 -11.70 -25.67 4.11
N ARG A 565 -12.04 -26.84 3.57
CA ARG A 565 -12.06 -28.11 4.28
C ARG A 565 -10.65 -28.68 4.46
N THR A 566 -10.52 -29.62 5.38
CA THR A 566 -9.27 -30.35 5.63
C THR A 566 -8.93 -31.26 4.45
N SER A 567 -7.77 -31.91 4.48
CA SER A 567 -7.40 -32.92 3.47
C SER A 567 -8.33 -34.15 3.49
N SER A 568 -9.02 -34.40 4.61
CA SER A 568 -10.03 -35.44 4.78
C SER A 568 -11.45 -34.97 4.46
N ASP A 569 -11.60 -33.76 3.88
CA ASP A 569 -12.88 -33.12 3.53
C ASP A 569 -13.79 -32.76 4.73
N ASP A 570 -13.21 -32.68 5.93
CA ASP A 570 -13.91 -32.24 7.13
C ASP A 570 -13.95 -30.71 7.23
N ALA A 571 -15.02 -30.17 7.82
CA ALA A 571 -15.08 -28.75 8.15
C ALA A 571 -14.16 -28.40 9.32
N LEU A 572 -13.53 -27.21 9.28
CA LEU A 572 -12.75 -26.71 10.40
C LEU A 572 -13.64 -26.47 11.62
N LYS A 573 -13.26 -27.04 12.76
CA LYS A 573 -13.99 -26.97 14.03
C LYS A 573 -13.13 -26.41 15.15
N LEU A 574 -13.78 -25.81 16.13
CA LEU A 574 -13.14 -25.22 17.30
C LEU A 574 -12.91 -26.28 18.37
N ARG A 575 -11.68 -26.37 18.90
CA ARG A 575 -11.39 -27.15 20.10
C ARG A 575 -11.85 -26.42 21.37
N GLN A 576 -11.89 -27.14 22.49
CA GLN A 576 -12.25 -26.55 23.78
C GLN A 576 -11.26 -25.46 24.18
N GLY A 577 -11.76 -24.33 24.71
CA GLY A 577 -10.93 -23.32 25.38
C GLY A 577 -10.56 -22.09 24.55
N PHE A 578 -11.53 -21.47 23.86
CA PHE A 578 -11.27 -20.26 23.09
C PHE A 578 -11.12 -19.02 23.99
N ALA A 579 -9.88 -18.49 24.06
CA ALA A 579 -9.44 -17.47 25.02
C ALA A 579 -10.20 -16.13 24.97
N PHE A 580 -10.91 -15.82 23.88
CA PHE A 580 -11.63 -14.55 23.72
C PHE A 580 -13.08 -14.61 24.19
N TRP A 581 -13.60 -15.79 24.49
CA TRP A 581 -14.96 -15.98 25.00
C TRP A 581 -14.95 -16.22 26.52
N ALA A 582 -16.03 -15.78 27.17
CA ALA A 582 -16.29 -16.09 28.57
C ALA A 582 -17.36 -17.18 28.69
N GLY A 583 -17.23 -18.02 29.71
CA GLY A 583 -18.13 -19.14 30.02
C GLY A 583 -17.99 -20.31 29.05
N ASP A 584 -18.59 -21.43 29.44
CA ASP A 584 -18.59 -22.65 28.65
C ASP A 584 -19.44 -22.51 27.38
N TYR A 585 -19.18 -23.38 26.41
CA TYR A 585 -19.95 -23.52 25.18
C TYR A 585 -19.88 -24.97 24.71
N GLU A 586 -20.96 -25.42 24.07
CA GLU A 586 -21.02 -26.72 23.41
C GLU A 586 -20.34 -26.60 22.05
N LYS A 587 -19.26 -27.35 21.83
CA LYS A 587 -18.41 -27.22 20.64
C LYS A 587 -19.16 -27.59 19.34
N GLU A 588 -20.16 -28.47 19.45
CA GLU A 588 -20.99 -28.96 18.34
C GLU A 588 -21.87 -27.85 17.75
N ASP A 589 -22.30 -26.90 18.58
CA ASP A 589 -23.17 -25.81 18.17
C ASP A 589 -22.39 -24.66 17.51
N ILE A 590 -21.08 -24.56 17.77
CA ILE A 590 -20.25 -23.47 17.28
C ILE A 590 -20.01 -23.58 15.77
N THR A 591 -20.25 -22.46 15.09
CA THR A 591 -20.07 -22.31 13.64
C THR A 591 -18.81 -21.55 13.29
N GLN A 592 -18.35 -21.68 12.04
CA GLN A 592 -17.26 -20.84 11.52
C GLN A 592 -17.61 -19.35 11.50
N GLY A 593 -18.90 -19.03 11.33
CA GLY A 593 -19.41 -17.66 11.44
C GLY A 593 -19.14 -17.03 12.81
N ASP A 594 -19.28 -17.79 13.90
CA ASP A 594 -19.04 -17.32 15.27
C ASP A 594 -17.57 -16.92 15.50
N ILE A 595 -16.65 -17.72 14.97
CA ILE A 595 -15.21 -17.47 15.09
C ILE A 595 -14.78 -16.33 14.19
N PHE A 596 -15.23 -16.33 12.92
CA PHE A 596 -14.93 -15.27 11.99
C PHE A 596 -15.40 -13.90 12.49
N SER A 597 -16.65 -13.82 12.99
CA SER A 597 -17.21 -12.57 13.52
C SER A 597 -16.46 -12.07 14.75
N THR A 598 -16.04 -12.99 15.65
CA THR A 598 -15.20 -12.66 16.81
C THR A 598 -13.86 -12.07 16.39
N ILE A 599 -13.14 -12.75 15.49
CA ILE A 599 -11.82 -12.33 15.05
C ILE A 599 -11.90 -11.00 14.27
N ALA A 600 -12.88 -10.84 13.37
CA ALA A 600 -13.09 -9.60 12.64
C ALA A 600 -13.35 -8.41 13.58
N ALA A 601 -14.12 -8.61 14.65
CA ALA A 601 -14.39 -7.58 15.65
C ALA A 601 -13.16 -7.24 16.51
N ILE A 602 -12.36 -8.24 16.90
CA ILE A 602 -11.12 -8.04 17.64
C ILE A 602 -10.12 -7.24 16.81
N LEU A 603 -9.89 -7.65 15.55
CA LEU A 603 -8.96 -6.94 14.66
C LEU A 603 -9.40 -5.49 14.43
N GLU A 604 -10.69 -5.24 14.23
CA GLU A 604 -11.20 -3.87 14.09
C GLU A 604 -10.97 -3.04 15.35
N ASN A 605 -11.17 -3.62 16.54
CA ASN A 605 -10.87 -2.95 17.81
C ASN A 605 -9.37 -2.61 17.91
N CYS A 606 -8.48 -3.55 17.59
CA CYS A 606 -7.03 -3.35 17.58
C CYS A 606 -6.58 -2.27 16.58
N ARG A 607 -7.28 -2.10 15.46
CA ARG A 607 -6.97 -1.10 14.41
C ARG A 607 -7.35 0.33 14.78
N LYS A 608 -8.37 0.52 15.63
CA LYS A 608 -9.05 1.82 15.79
C LYS A 608 -9.06 2.37 17.21
N VAL A 609 -8.92 1.55 18.24
CA VAL A 609 -8.99 2.01 19.63
C VAL A 609 -7.58 2.13 20.21
N PRO A 610 -7.05 3.34 20.41
CA PRO A 610 -5.77 3.53 21.10
C PRO A 610 -5.92 3.06 22.55
N LYS A 611 -5.04 2.16 23.00
CA LYS A 611 -5.01 1.72 24.40
C LYS A 611 -3.96 2.50 25.17
N PRO A 612 -4.34 3.37 26.12
CA PRO A 612 -3.40 4.25 26.83
C PRO A 612 -2.45 3.52 27.81
N LYS A 613 -2.59 2.20 28.00
CA LYS A 613 -1.84 1.41 29.01
C LYS A 613 -1.19 0.13 28.46
N GLN A 614 -1.19 -0.11 27.15
CA GLN A 614 -0.46 -1.23 26.55
C GLN A 614 0.88 -0.76 25.99
N THR A 615 1.93 -1.55 26.20
CA THR A 615 3.29 -1.35 25.66
C THR A 615 3.38 -1.66 24.17
N SER A 616 2.44 -2.44 23.62
CA SER A 616 2.32 -2.69 22.18
C SER A 616 1.50 -1.60 21.51
N ALA A 617 2.06 -0.96 20.47
CA ALA A 617 1.34 -0.04 19.60
C ALA A 617 0.06 -0.71 19.04
N SER A 618 -0.99 0.07 18.77
CA SER A 618 -2.20 -0.42 18.11
C SER A 618 -1.85 -1.08 16.76
N LEU A 619 -2.68 -2.01 16.25
CA LEU A 619 -2.58 -2.51 14.87
C LEU A 619 -2.86 -1.41 13.82
N SER A 620 -3.06 -0.16 14.27
CA SER A 620 -3.10 1.02 13.43
C SER A 620 -1.80 1.22 12.68
N GLN A 621 -1.89 1.51 11.39
CA GLN A 621 -0.73 1.89 10.58
C GLN A 621 -0.57 3.42 10.63
N SER A 622 0.67 3.89 10.70
CA SER A 622 1.03 5.28 10.38
C SER A 622 2.09 5.29 9.26
N PRO A 623 2.29 6.41 8.56
CA PRO A 623 3.33 6.52 7.52
C PRO A 623 4.74 6.12 7.99
N PHE A 624 4.99 6.19 9.30
CA PHE A 624 6.30 5.93 9.91
C PHE A 624 6.33 4.65 10.75
N HIS A 625 5.17 4.03 11.03
CA HIS A 625 5.05 2.81 11.81
C HIS A 625 4.06 1.85 11.14
N LEU A 626 4.59 0.76 10.60
CA LEU A 626 3.82 -0.35 10.08
C LEU A 626 3.61 -1.37 11.18
N ASN A 627 2.40 -1.89 11.33
CA ASN A 627 2.09 -2.94 12.29
C ASN A 627 1.63 -4.20 11.54
N VAL A 628 2.37 -5.29 11.69
CA VAL A 628 1.98 -6.60 11.15
C VAL A 628 1.48 -7.47 12.29
N LEU A 629 0.63 -8.45 12.03
CA LEU A 629 0.34 -9.47 13.04
C LEU A 629 1.60 -10.27 13.31
N SER A 630 1.92 -10.53 14.57
CA SER A 630 2.99 -11.45 14.92
C SER A 630 2.67 -12.86 14.39
N SER A 631 3.67 -13.55 13.84
CA SER A 631 3.57 -14.97 13.49
C SER A 631 3.11 -15.85 14.66
N GLU A 632 3.35 -15.39 15.89
CA GLU A 632 2.89 -16.03 17.13
C GLU A 632 1.36 -16.15 17.22
N ASN A 633 0.61 -15.28 16.54
CA ASN A 633 -0.84 -15.39 16.46
C ASN A 633 -1.30 -16.62 15.67
N PHE A 634 -0.41 -17.27 14.91
CA PHE A 634 -0.72 -18.49 14.16
C PHE A 634 -0.15 -19.73 14.84
N THR A 635 1.02 -19.62 15.48
CA THR A 635 1.69 -20.78 16.12
C THR A 635 1.14 -21.14 17.51
N ARG A 636 0.42 -20.22 18.17
CA ARG A 636 -0.15 -20.46 19.52
C ARG A 636 -1.51 -21.15 19.50
N TYR A 637 -2.27 -20.95 18.43
CA TYR A 637 -3.55 -21.64 18.25
C TYR A 637 -3.28 -22.87 17.40
N ASN A 638 -3.63 -24.04 17.92
CA ASN A 638 -3.63 -25.28 17.14
C ASN A 638 -4.94 -25.43 16.34
N ASP A 639 -5.87 -24.48 16.49
CA ASP A 639 -7.16 -24.43 15.83
C ASP A 639 -7.08 -23.79 14.45
N GLY A 640 -7.22 -24.62 13.43
CA GLY A 640 -7.29 -24.21 12.04
C GLY A 640 -8.44 -23.26 11.75
N ILE A 641 -9.58 -23.42 12.44
CA ILE A 641 -10.70 -22.45 12.35
C ILE A 641 -10.29 -21.04 12.81
N ILE A 642 -9.43 -20.92 13.82
CA ILE A 642 -8.92 -19.63 14.30
C ILE A 642 -7.88 -19.09 13.32
N GLN A 643 -6.96 -19.94 12.85
CA GLN A 643 -5.95 -19.57 11.86
C GLN A 643 -6.59 -19.09 10.56
N ALA A 644 -7.59 -19.80 10.04
CA ALA A 644 -8.38 -19.43 8.87
C ALA A 644 -9.12 -18.11 9.09
N ALA A 645 -9.78 -17.93 10.25
CA ALA A 645 -10.45 -16.69 10.58
C ALA A 645 -9.49 -15.49 10.61
N LEU A 646 -8.28 -15.65 11.18
CA LEU A 646 -7.24 -14.63 11.16
C LEU A 646 -6.79 -14.31 9.73
N LEU A 647 -6.44 -15.32 8.93
CA LEU A 647 -6.05 -15.13 7.53
C LEU A 647 -7.13 -14.37 6.76
N ARG A 648 -8.40 -14.75 6.90
CA ARG A 648 -9.53 -14.17 6.15
C ARG A 648 -9.98 -12.80 6.66
N ALA A 649 -9.79 -12.47 7.94
CA ALA A 649 -10.21 -11.19 8.52
C ALA A 649 -9.11 -10.10 8.49
N SER A 650 -7.84 -10.50 8.44
CA SER A 650 -6.70 -9.57 8.38
C SER A 650 -6.54 -8.92 7.02
N PHE A 651 -6.15 -7.65 6.95
CA PHE A 651 -5.80 -7.03 5.68
C PHE A 651 -4.47 -7.62 5.14
N PRO A 652 -4.23 -7.64 3.82
CA PRO A 652 -2.98 -8.16 3.27
C PRO A 652 -1.71 -7.51 3.87
N HIS A 653 -1.75 -6.21 4.15
CA HIS A 653 -0.62 -5.50 4.78
C HIS A 653 -0.38 -5.92 6.23
N GLU A 654 -1.38 -6.45 6.94
CA GLU A 654 -1.22 -6.98 8.31
C GLU A 654 -0.57 -8.36 8.32
N LEU A 655 -0.46 -9.02 7.15
CA LEU A 655 0.14 -10.34 6.95
C LEU A 655 1.33 -10.27 5.99
N ASN A 656 1.96 -9.11 5.86
CA ASN A 656 3.12 -8.93 5.01
C ASN A 656 4.41 -9.11 5.83
N PHE A 657 5.02 -10.30 5.69
CA PHE A 657 6.29 -10.65 6.31
C PHE A 657 7.46 -10.68 5.30
N ALA A 658 7.31 -10.04 4.14
CA ALA A 658 8.35 -9.98 3.13
C ALA A 658 9.45 -8.96 3.48
N ASP A 659 9.19 -8.05 4.43
CA ASP A 659 10.14 -7.02 4.85
C ASP A 659 11.30 -7.61 5.67
N VAL A 660 12.51 -7.07 5.49
CA VAL A 660 13.73 -7.46 6.21
C VAL A 660 13.56 -7.35 7.73
N GLN A 661 12.84 -6.34 8.22
CA GLN A 661 12.54 -6.18 9.65
C GLN A 661 11.64 -7.30 10.21
N THR A 662 10.97 -8.05 9.33
CA THR A 662 10.06 -9.16 9.67
C THR A 662 10.59 -10.54 9.33
N GLU A 663 11.85 -10.67 8.92
CA GLU A 663 12.49 -11.93 8.49
C GLU A 663 12.24 -13.09 9.46
N LYS A 664 12.37 -12.85 10.77
CA LYS A 664 12.11 -13.88 11.81
C LYS A 664 10.66 -14.38 11.83
N HIS A 665 9.70 -13.50 11.54
CA HIS A 665 8.30 -13.88 11.43
C HIS A 665 8.03 -14.64 10.14
N SER A 666 8.66 -14.21 9.04
CA SER A 666 8.62 -14.91 7.75
C SER A 666 9.08 -16.36 7.86
N ALA A 667 10.25 -16.57 8.48
CA ALA A 667 10.81 -17.90 8.70
C ALA A 667 9.92 -18.78 9.59
N LYS A 668 9.31 -18.20 10.64
CA LYS A 668 8.36 -18.92 11.50
C LYS A 668 7.10 -19.35 10.75
N MET A 669 6.54 -18.46 9.93
CA MET A 669 5.36 -18.78 9.10
C MET A 669 5.68 -19.86 8.08
N ALA A 670 6.84 -19.79 7.41
CA ALA A 670 7.26 -20.83 6.48
C ALA A 670 7.47 -22.18 7.17
N ASN A 671 8.09 -22.21 8.34
CA ASN A 671 8.25 -23.46 9.11
C ASN A 671 6.89 -24.05 9.53
N LEU A 672 5.93 -23.20 9.90
CA LEU A 672 4.55 -23.65 10.19
C LEU A 672 3.91 -24.29 8.95
N ILE A 673 4.00 -23.64 7.79
CA ILE A 673 3.41 -24.13 6.53
C ILE A 673 4.07 -25.43 6.07
N VAL A 674 5.40 -25.52 6.13
CA VAL A 674 6.14 -26.76 5.79
C VAL A 674 5.72 -27.91 6.70
N LYS A 675 5.55 -27.65 8.00
CA LYS A 675 5.07 -28.67 8.94
C LYS A 675 3.63 -29.09 8.63
N MET A 676 2.76 -28.13 8.31
CA MET A 676 1.37 -28.39 7.91
C MET A 676 1.28 -29.21 6.62
N LEU A 677 2.15 -28.96 5.64
CA LEU A 677 2.24 -29.76 4.41
C LEU A 677 2.62 -31.21 4.73
N ALA A 678 3.65 -31.41 5.56
CA ALA A 678 4.09 -32.74 5.97
C ALA A 678 3.04 -33.52 6.78
N GLN A 679 2.16 -32.81 7.48
CA GLN A 679 1.13 -33.37 8.37
C GLN A 679 -0.28 -33.05 7.88
N HIS A 680 -0.48 -32.91 6.57
CA HIS A 680 -1.75 -32.44 6.00
C HIS A 680 -2.95 -33.34 6.35
N GLY A 681 -2.71 -34.64 6.55
CA GLY A 681 -3.70 -35.64 6.97
C GLY A 681 -3.99 -35.69 8.47
N GLU A 682 -3.23 -34.94 9.28
CA GLU A 682 -3.40 -34.88 10.72
C GLU A 682 -4.05 -33.57 11.16
N SER A 683 -4.50 -33.52 12.41
CA SER A 683 -5.09 -32.32 13.00
C SER A 683 -4.12 -31.12 13.03
N GLN A 684 -2.81 -31.34 12.93
CA GLN A 684 -1.80 -30.28 12.88
C GLN A 684 -1.75 -29.57 11.52
N GLY A 685 -2.20 -30.23 10.44
CA GLY A 685 -2.24 -29.71 9.07
C GLY A 685 -3.61 -29.20 8.62
N GLU A 686 -4.61 -29.16 9.50
CA GLU A 686 -6.02 -28.95 9.12
C GLU A 686 -6.27 -27.64 8.34
N ALA A 687 -5.53 -26.56 8.65
CA ALA A 687 -5.63 -25.27 7.95
C ALA A 687 -4.63 -25.08 6.81
N CYS A 688 -3.88 -26.11 6.41
CA CYS A 688 -2.82 -25.98 5.41
C CYS A 688 -3.33 -25.34 4.10
N LEU A 689 -4.50 -25.76 3.60
CA LEU A 689 -5.06 -25.22 2.36
C LEU A 689 -5.43 -23.72 2.47
N GLU A 690 -5.82 -23.24 3.65
CA GLU A 690 -6.07 -21.81 3.90
C GLU A 690 -4.77 -21.00 3.82
N PHE A 691 -3.65 -21.52 4.34
CA PHE A 691 -2.34 -20.86 4.20
C PHE A 691 -1.85 -20.84 2.75
N LEU A 692 -1.98 -21.96 2.03
CA LEU A 692 -1.60 -22.04 0.62
C LEU A 692 -2.44 -21.06 -0.22
N LEU A 693 -3.75 -21.00 -0.02
CA LEU A 693 -4.61 -20.04 -0.70
C LEU A 693 -4.25 -18.60 -0.32
N ALA A 694 -3.93 -18.32 0.95
CA ALA A 694 -3.51 -16.98 1.38
C ALA A 694 -2.21 -16.53 0.69
N LEU A 695 -1.25 -17.43 0.48
CA LEU A 695 -0.04 -17.16 -0.30
C LEU A 695 -0.35 -16.97 -1.79
N ALA A 696 -1.09 -17.91 -2.39
CA ALA A 696 -1.44 -17.90 -3.81
C ALA A 696 -2.23 -16.66 -4.21
N THR A 697 -3.07 -16.16 -3.29
CA THR A 697 -3.83 -14.93 -3.49
C THR A 697 -3.07 -13.68 -3.05
N LYS A 698 -1.78 -13.73 -2.69
CA LYS A 698 -1.00 -12.58 -2.19
C LYS A 698 -1.69 -11.86 -1.02
N ARG A 699 -2.35 -12.61 -0.14
CA ARG A 699 -2.92 -12.11 1.12
C ARG A 699 -1.93 -12.26 2.26
N LEU A 700 -1.21 -13.37 2.28
CA LEU A 700 -0.01 -13.60 3.07
C LEU A 700 1.20 -13.38 2.15
N ALA A 701 2.18 -12.60 2.58
CA ALA A 701 3.43 -12.42 1.85
C ALA A 701 4.61 -12.79 2.74
N LEU A 702 5.55 -13.56 2.22
CA LEU A 702 6.75 -13.99 2.92
C LEU A 702 7.99 -13.57 2.13
N ALA A 703 9.15 -13.63 2.78
CA ALA A 703 10.44 -13.39 2.14
C ALA A 703 10.70 -14.46 1.08
N GLU A 704 11.37 -14.08 -0.01
CA GLU A 704 11.60 -14.96 -1.16
C GLU A 704 12.35 -16.25 -0.79
N GLY A 705 13.32 -16.16 0.13
CA GLY A 705 14.04 -17.33 0.64
C GLY A 705 13.14 -18.31 1.40
N ASP A 706 12.12 -17.81 2.10
CA ASP A 706 11.16 -18.62 2.83
C ASP A 706 10.09 -19.22 1.90
N ILE A 707 9.69 -18.52 0.83
CA ILE A 707 8.87 -19.09 -0.24
C ILE A 707 9.59 -20.28 -0.92
N ARG A 708 10.89 -20.12 -1.22
CA ARG A 708 11.72 -21.22 -1.76
C ARG A 708 11.79 -22.42 -0.82
N ARG A 709 11.80 -22.20 0.50
CA ARG A 709 11.74 -23.29 1.48
C ARG A 709 10.43 -24.06 1.41
N ILE A 710 9.30 -23.36 1.24
CA ILE A 710 7.98 -23.98 1.07
C ILE A 710 7.94 -24.77 -0.25
N ALA A 711 8.48 -24.21 -1.34
CA ALA A 711 8.52 -24.88 -2.65
C ALA A 711 9.25 -26.23 -2.63
N ALA A 712 10.29 -26.32 -1.79
CA ALA A 712 11.11 -27.52 -1.59
C ALA A 712 10.49 -28.56 -0.64
N ALA A 713 9.31 -28.31 -0.05
CA ALA A 713 8.66 -29.26 0.85
C ALA A 713 8.21 -30.53 0.09
N PRO A 714 8.21 -31.71 0.75
CA PRO A 714 7.72 -32.95 0.14
C PRO A 714 6.26 -32.82 -0.34
N ARG A 715 5.97 -33.33 -1.54
CA ARG A 715 4.63 -33.28 -2.16
C ARG A 715 3.91 -34.64 -2.20
N GLU A 716 4.56 -35.68 -1.73
CA GLU A 716 4.02 -37.05 -1.74
C GLU A 716 2.74 -37.11 -0.89
N GLY A 717 1.68 -37.66 -1.46
CA GLY A 717 0.39 -37.83 -0.76
C GLY A 717 -0.48 -36.57 -0.67
N LEU A 718 -0.03 -35.41 -1.19
CA LEU A 718 -0.84 -34.20 -1.18
C LEU A 718 -2.09 -34.35 -2.07
N PRO A 719 -3.29 -33.98 -1.57
CA PRO A 719 -4.50 -33.93 -2.39
C PRO A 719 -4.35 -32.95 -3.56
N SER A 720 -5.01 -33.22 -4.70
CA SER A 720 -4.93 -32.39 -5.92
C SER A 720 -5.16 -30.90 -5.65
N LEU A 721 -6.15 -30.53 -4.83
CA LEU A 721 -6.42 -29.13 -4.46
C LEU A 721 -5.22 -28.45 -3.78
N PHE A 722 -4.51 -29.18 -2.92
CA PHE A 722 -3.34 -28.66 -2.20
C PHE A 722 -2.18 -28.47 -3.16
N SER A 723 -1.96 -29.43 -4.07
CA SER A 723 -0.93 -29.34 -5.11
C SER A 723 -1.17 -28.14 -6.04
N ILE A 724 -2.42 -27.90 -6.44
CA ILE A 724 -2.80 -26.71 -7.23
C ILE A 724 -2.49 -25.43 -6.44
N ALA A 725 -3.02 -25.30 -5.22
CA ALA A 725 -2.80 -24.11 -4.40
C ALA A 725 -1.31 -23.86 -4.11
N LEU A 726 -0.53 -24.92 -3.86
CA LEU A 726 0.91 -24.84 -3.64
C LEU A 726 1.64 -24.31 -4.86
N ALA A 727 1.36 -24.81 -6.07
CA ALA A 727 2.02 -24.36 -7.30
C ALA A 727 1.88 -22.84 -7.52
N TYR A 728 0.70 -22.28 -7.25
CA TYR A 728 0.50 -20.82 -7.29
C TYR A 728 1.14 -20.10 -6.10
N ALA A 729 1.06 -20.68 -4.90
CA ALA A 729 1.65 -20.09 -3.69
C ALA A 729 3.17 -19.87 -3.78
N VAL A 730 3.86 -20.73 -4.54
CA VAL A 730 5.32 -20.67 -4.72
C VAL A 730 5.78 -20.11 -6.07
N GLY A 731 4.85 -19.64 -6.91
CA GLY A 731 5.15 -19.02 -8.19
C GLY A 731 5.59 -19.98 -9.31
N GLU A 732 5.24 -21.27 -9.21
CA GLU A 732 5.49 -22.27 -10.27
C GLU A 732 4.44 -22.23 -11.38
N ALA A 733 3.25 -21.73 -11.09
CA ALA A 733 2.18 -21.48 -12.07
C ALA A 733 2.16 -20.00 -12.47
N THR A 734 1.76 -19.70 -13.72
CA THR A 734 1.61 -18.33 -14.23
C THR A 734 0.73 -17.49 -13.30
N GLU A 735 1.19 -16.29 -12.95
CA GLU A 735 0.45 -15.39 -12.07
C GLU A 735 -0.95 -15.13 -12.60
N ILE A 736 -1.90 -15.09 -11.68
CA ILE A 736 -3.28 -14.71 -11.97
C ILE A 736 -3.30 -13.21 -12.29
N PRO A 737 -3.81 -12.79 -13.46
CA PRO A 737 -3.95 -11.37 -13.78
C PRO A 737 -4.76 -10.63 -12.70
N ASP A 738 -4.26 -9.50 -12.23
CA ASP A 738 -4.94 -8.66 -11.24
C ASP A 738 -6.13 -7.86 -11.82
N ASP A 739 -6.27 -7.82 -13.15
CA ASP A 739 -7.26 -7.00 -13.85
C ASP A 739 -8.69 -7.60 -13.79
N PRO A 740 -9.75 -6.78 -13.71
CA PRO A 740 -11.10 -7.27 -13.94
C PRO A 740 -11.20 -7.66 -15.41
N LEU A 741 -11.68 -8.88 -15.68
CA LEU A 741 -12.45 -9.10 -16.89
C LEU A 741 -13.45 -7.94 -17.00
N GLY A 742 -13.30 -7.10 -18.04
CA GLY A 742 -14.39 -6.24 -18.47
C GLY A 742 -15.65 -7.08 -18.66
N PRO A 743 -16.85 -6.47 -18.65
CA PRO A 743 -18.06 -7.23 -18.91
C PRO A 743 -17.88 -8.01 -20.22
N PRO A 744 -18.27 -9.29 -20.29
CA PRO A 744 -18.28 -10.00 -21.55
C PRO A 744 -19.15 -9.21 -22.54
N ALA A 745 -18.71 -9.19 -23.80
CA ALA A 745 -19.32 -8.45 -24.90
C ALA A 745 -20.85 -8.63 -24.99
#